data_AF-A0A962LNY7-F1
#
_entry.id   AF-A0A962LNY7-F1
#
_cell.length_a   1.000
_cell.length_b   1.000
_cell.length_c   1.000
_cell.angle_alpha   90.00
_cell.angle_beta   90.00
_cell.angle_gamma   90.00
#
_symmetry.space_group_name_H-M   'P 1'
#
loop_
_entity.id
_entity.type
_entity.pdbx_description
1 polymer ?
#
loop_
_entity_poly.entity_id
_entity_poly.type
_entity_poly.pdbx_seq_one_letter_code
_entity_poly.pdbx_strand_id
1 'polypeptide(L)'
;MTGSDELSEACFSIDADSGEILDCNDAAARLLGGTPASLAGEPWNRVIVGDAISHNVLTHALQAGRRVMLPPLVLRPPGAQEIAVGGVLLPAGSASPRRVYRLLLWQWFEDSPLCGPAAFTPSDTLAVLGIDQLCYDAHWGAADAAQLMADIHDSLLEIVRSGDSVSQPMANSILITLRDVGIEGARDICRAVLSHLRRQHTLPGTVTAGARICVGLAHGGRGDSALATLVAANNALLQAQSVGGAEPIRAASEDDHKRITGTQLNRAGIFSEPCPPVSPKLPASGARDAAPTRPTLKKAAPPVAPIEKDIEGYVVDNMEGAVDQAIFLSQLDVPVAIIGPAGTGKMYVARVIHEQTGAAGDMLVAIDCREFRNRNAAHTRIARELSQGEGKTLVFKSPHLMHAEVQLKLARQISTRTLADVSPPRYLPQLKLIALFPEKLEVLIRRGQLAAPLASVFAGYPINVPPIKDRKQAVLRWAHKILGQEGISRDRDMKGFTPDAEQAMLLYDWPGNISEMRQVIHDAVEKTDKDWLTPVDLGLFTGINPDGVPYQPEPKPFLATATAEDREDATYVPSASEALNVALGEAVHSLLALDMTKPLGTWLEDELVLAALDRYRGDLRQTGEFLHTKPRNISRWLPKIAAREDERSGSALWQKPHRLLREWVRESPQLEVSPLTLLADQLMAHVNEQGGALGSAARARIMGVSTPTYLKRCRETGNN
;
A
#
# COMPACT_ATOMS: atom_id res chain seq x y z
N MET A 1 -25.85 25.28 -38.44
CA MET A 1 -26.00 24.67 -39.77
C MET A 1 -24.80 23.75 -39.95
N THR A 2 -25.08 22.44 -39.98
CA THR A 2 -24.36 21.33 -40.68
C THR A 2 -22.85 21.46 -40.97
N GLY A 3 -22.10 20.47 -40.49
CA GLY A 3 -20.68 20.21 -40.74
C GLY A 3 -19.99 19.92 -39.39
N SER A 4 -19.96 18.72 -38.83
CA SER A 4 -19.35 17.50 -39.38
C SER A 4 -18.11 17.83 -40.22
N ASP A 5 -17.09 18.42 -39.58
CA ASP A 5 -15.73 17.99 -39.90
C ASP A 5 -15.66 16.52 -39.47
N GLU A 6 -16.17 15.66 -40.36
CA GLU A 6 -15.93 14.24 -40.34
C GLU A 6 -14.43 14.06 -40.25
N LEU A 7 -13.97 13.41 -39.18
CA LEU A 7 -12.68 12.75 -39.13
C LEU A 7 -12.40 12.18 -40.52
N SER A 8 -11.30 12.58 -41.15
CA SER A 8 -10.87 12.20 -42.49
C SER A 8 -10.45 10.72 -42.57
N GLU A 9 -11.19 9.85 -41.89
CA GLU A 9 -10.93 8.44 -41.67
C GLU A 9 -11.81 7.63 -42.62
N ALA A 10 -11.22 6.59 -43.22
CA ALA A 10 -11.92 5.63 -44.04
C ALA A 10 -12.87 4.79 -43.17
N CYS A 11 -14.17 4.93 -43.37
CA CYS A 11 -15.19 4.20 -42.61
C CYS A 11 -15.88 3.16 -43.49
N PHE A 12 -15.91 1.91 -43.02
CA PHE A 12 -16.66 0.80 -43.61
C PHE A 12 -17.68 0.26 -42.61
N SER A 13 -18.92 0.07 -43.06
CA SER A 13 -19.94 -0.66 -42.31
C SER A 13 -19.97 -2.10 -42.81
N ILE A 14 -19.66 -3.08 -41.97
CA ILE A 14 -19.57 -4.50 -42.31
C ILE A 14 -20.65 -5.26 -41.57
N ASP A 15 -21.40 -6.09 -42.30
CA ASP A 15 -22.38 -7.00 -41.71
C ASP A 15 -21.66 -8.17 -41.00
N ALA A 16 -22.01 -8.41 -39.74
CA ALA A 16 -21.33 -9.40 -38.90
C ALA A 16 -21.56 -10.85 -39.38
N ASP A 17 -22.71 -11.12 -39.98
CA ASP A 17 -23.15 -12.48 -40.30
C ASP A 17 -22.73 -12.89 -41.73
N SER A 18 -22.85 -11.97 -42.69
CA SER A 18 -22.48 -12.20 -44.10
C SER A 18 -21.04 -11.77 -44.42
N GLY A 19 -20.46 -10.83 -43.67
CA GLY A 19 -19.16 -10.23 -43.99
C GLY A 19 -19.20 -9.27 -45.19
N GLU A 20 -20.39 -8.88 -45.65
CA GLU A 20 -20.56 -7.92 -46.74
C GLU A 20 -20.36 -6.48 -46.24
N ILE A 21 -19.76 -5.62 -47.06
CA ILE A 21 -19.70 -4.19 -46.82
C ILE A 21 -21.09 -3.61 -47.12
N LEU A 22 -21.78 -3.12 -46.10
CA LEU A 22 -23.10 -2.50 -46.22
C LEU A 22 -23.02 -1.09 -46.79
N ASP A 23 -22.02 -0.31 -46.35
CA ASP A 23 -21.82 1.09 -46.74
C ASP A 23 -20.37 1.53 -46.45
N CYS A 24 -19.87 2.54 -47.16
CA CYS A 24 -18.58 3.16 -46.88
C CYS A 24 -18.53 4.64 -47.31
N ASN A 25 -17.69 5.45 -46.67
CA ASN A 25 -17.56 6.87 -46.99
C ASN A 25 -16.58 7.14 -48.16
N ASP A 26 -16.57 8.37 -48.68
CA ASP A 26 -15.70 8.77 -49.79
C ASP A 26 -14.19 8.67 -49.44
N ALA A 27 -13.83 8.75 -48.16
CA ALA A 27 -12.46 8.52 -47.70
C ALA A 27 -12.05 7.04 -47.82
N ALA A 28 -12.93 6.12 -47.45
CA ALA A 28 -12.74 4.68 -47.62
C ALA A 28 -12.64 4.26 -49.09
N ALA A 29 -13.49 4.83 -49.94
CA ALA A 29 -13.44 4.59 -51.37
C ALA A 29 -12.11 5.05 -51.99
N ARG A 30 -11.63 6.24 -51.59
CA ARG A 30 -10.32 6.77 -52.02
C ARG A 30 -9.14 5.91 -51.55
N LEU A 31 -9.16 5.45 -50.30
CA LEU A 31 -8.10 4.60 -49.72
C LEU A 31 -7.88 3.31 -50.51
N LEU A 32 -8.96 2.73 -51.07
CA LEU A 32 -8.91 1.48 -51.84
C LEU A 32 -8.92 1.68 -53.37
N GLY A 33 -8.96 2.93 -53.85
CA GLY A 33 -8.94 3.25 -55.28
C GLY A 33 -10.25 2.96 -56.03
N GLY A 34 -11.41 3.07 -55.37
CA GLY A 34 -12.73 2.78 -55.93
C GLY A 34 -13.79 3.86 -55.66
N THR A 35 -15.07 3.52 -55.82
CA THR A 35 -16.24 4.37 -55.45
C THR A 35 -17.09 3.70 -54.38
N PRO A 36 -17.81 4.44 -53.52
CA PRO A 36 -18.63 3.82 -52.47
C PRO A 36 -19.64 2.80 -53.02
N ALA A 37 -20.27 3.10 -54.15
CA ALA A 37 -21.24 2.22 -54.81
C ALA A 37 -20.62 0.93 -55.38
N SER A 38 -19.33 0.93 -55.72
CA SER A 38 -18.64 -0.27 -56.21
C SER A 38 -18.17 -1.21 -55.09
N LEU A 39 -18.11 -0.71 -53.85
CA LEU A 39 -17.63 -1.47 -52.69
C LEU A 39 -18.79 -2.04 -51.84
N ALA A 40 -19.97 -1.44 -51.91
CA ALA A 40 -21.15 -1.94 -51.21
C ALA A 40 -21.64 -3.27 -51.80
N GLY A 41 -21.92 -4.25 -50.93
CA GLY A 41 -22.36 -5.61 -51.28
C GLY A 41 -21.24 -6.60 -51.57
N GLU A 42 -19.99 -6.14 -51.69
CA GLU A 42 -18.82 -7.03 -51.80
C GLU A 42 -18.35 -7.49 -50.42
N PRO A 43 -17.75 -8.70 -50.30
CA PRO A 43 -17.23 -9.18 -49.03
C PRO A 43 -15.96 -8.40 -48.65
N TRP A 44 -15.85 -8.01 -47.37
CA TRP A 44 -14.77 -7.14 -46.90
C TRP A 44 -13.37 -7.70 -47.18
N ASN A 45 -13.22 -9.02 -47.14
CA ASN A 45 -11.94 -9.71 -47.36
C ASN A 45 -11.42 -9.68 -48.79
N ARG A 46 -12.30 -9.39 -49.76
CA ARG A 46 -11.96 -9.25 -51.17
C ARG A 46 -11.61 -7.81 -51.52
N VAL A 47 -12.21 -6.86 -50.82
CA VAL A 47 -12.08 -5.42 -51.04
C VAL A 47 -10.89 -4.86 -50.24
N ILE A 48 -10.80 -5.20 -48.96
CA ILE A 48 -9.72 -4.78 -48.06
C ILE A 48 -8.61 -5.81 -48.17
N VAL A 49 -7.85 -5.73 -49.26
CA VAL A 49 -6.75 -6.65 -49.57
C VAL A 49 -5.50 -6.23 -48.79
N GLY A 50 -4.99 -7.14 -47.97
CA GLY A 50 -3.73 -7.00 -47.27
C GLY A 50 -2.88 -8.26 -47.42
N ASP A 51 -1.76 -8.32 -46.70
CA ASP A 51 -1.03 -9.58 -46.55
C ASP A 51 -1.86 -10.61 -45.74
N ALA A 52 -1.45 -11.88 -45.78
CA ALA A 52 -2.16 -12.95 -45.07
C ALA A 52 -2.31 -12.66 -43.57
N ILE A 53 -1.39 -11.88 -43.00
CA ILE A 53 -1.35 -11.56 -41.59
C ILE A 53 -2.40 -10.48 -41.25
N SER A 54 -2.46 -9.40 -42.01
CA SER A 54 -3.48 -8.32 -41.87
C SER A 54 -4.89 -8.88 -42.05
N HIS A 55 -5.06 -9.80 -43.00
CA HIS A 55 -6.33 -10.49 -43.23
C HIS A 55 -6.78 -11.31 -41.99
N ASN A 56 -5.87 -12.06 -41.37
CA ASN A 56 -6.18 -12.84 -40.17
C ASN A 56 -6.54 -11.93 -38.98
N VAL A 57 -5.84 -10.81 -38.82
CA VAL A 57 -6.14 -9.84 -37.75
C VAL A 57 -7.54 -9.26 -37.88
N LEU A 58 -7.93 -8.80 -39.08
CA LEU A 58 -9.27 -8.26 -39.31
C LEU A 58 -10.35 -9.33 -39.08
N THR A 59 -10.10 -10.57 -39.51
CA THR A 59 -10.99 -11.70 -39.26
C THR A 59 -11.17 -11.96 -37.76
N HIS A 60 -10.08 -12.01 -37.00
CA HIS A 60 -10.12 -12.18 -35.54
C HIS A 60 -10.81 -11.02 -34.82
N ALA A 61 -10.60 -9.78 -35.28
CA ALA A 61 -11.26 -8.60 -34.72
C ALA A 61 -12.79 -8.66 -34.92
N LEU A 62 -13.24 -9.01 -36.13
CA LEU A 62 -14.66 -9.16 -36.45
C LEU A 62 -15.32 -10.28 -35.64
N GLN A 63 -14.65 -11.43 -35.48
CA GLN A 63 -15.13 -12.55 -34.66
C GLN A 63 -15.23 -12.21 -33.17
N ALA A 64 -14.37 -11.32 -32.67
CA ALA A 64 -14.40 -10.93 -31.25
C ALA A 64 -15.66 -10.15 -30.86
N GLY A 65 -16.34 -9.55 -31.84
CA GLY A 65 -17.66 -8.95 -31.70
C GLY A 65 -17.75 -7.78 -30.70
N ARG A 66 -16.66 -7.06 -30.50
CA ARG A 66 -16.51 -5.95 -29.55
C ARG A 66 -15.60 -4.87 -30.13
N ARG A 67 -15.43 -3.75 -29.42
CA ARG A 67 -14.47 -2.71 -29.82
C ARG A 67 -13.05 -3.28 -29.76
N VAL A 68 -12.30 -3.14 -30.85
CA VAL A 68 -10.93 -3.66 -30.98
C VAL A 68 -10.06 -2.60 -31.64
N MET A 69 -8.94 -2.25 -31.01
CA MET A 69 -7.89 -1.45 -31.66
C MET A 69 -7.06 -2.38 -32.54
N LEU A 70 -6.90 -2.02 -33.81
CA LEU A 70 -6.18 -2.84 -34.76
C LEU A 70 -4.68 -2.56 -34.67
N PRO A 71 -3.82 -3.58 -34.76
CA PRO A 71 -2.40 -3.42 -34.97
C PRO A 71 -2.13 -2.76 -36.34
N PRO A 72 -0.88 -2.33 -36.59
CA PRO A 72 -0.49 -1.91 -37.93
C PRO A 72 -0.99 -2.92 -38.97
N LEU A 73 -1.78 -2.48 -39.93
CA LEU A 73 -2.20 -3.31 -41.06
C LEU A 73 -1.50 -2.81 -42.31
N VAL A 74 -1.10 -3.75 -43.17
CA VAL A 74 -0.58 -3.43 -44.50
C VAL A 74 -1.68 -3.71 -45.50
N LEU A 75 -2.17 -2.66 -46.14
CA LEU A 75 -3.07 -2.77 -47.28
C LEU A 75 -2.27 -2.73 -48.57
N ARG A 76 -2.71 -3.51 -49.55
CA ARG A 76 -2.17 -3.51 -50.91
C ARG A 76 -3.28 -3.17 -51.89
N PRO A 77 -3.59 -1.87 -52.08
CA PRO A 77 -4.62 -1.46 -53.02
C PRO A 77 -4.22 -1.89 -54.45
N PRO A 78 -5.18 -2.27 -55.29
CA PRO A 78 -4.90 -2.72 -56.65
C PRO A 78 -4.22 -1.60 -57.48
N GLY A 79 -2.95 -1.80 -57.84
CA GLY A 79 -2.18 -0.86 -58.65
C GLY A 79 -1.42 0.24 -57.89
N ALA A 80 -1.41 0.21 -56.54
CA ALA A 80 -0.70 1.17 -55.70
C ALA A 80 0.43 0.50 -54.88
N GLN A 81 1.30 1.31 -54.26
CA GLN A 81 2.29 0.81 -53.28
C GLN A 81 1.58 0.33 -52.00
N GLU A 82 2.29 -0.48 -51.20
CA GLU A 82 1.80 -0.91 -49.89
C GLU A 82 1.62 0.29 -48.97
N ILE A 83 0.46 0.33 -48.30
CA ILE A 83 0.10 1.42 -47.39
C ILE A 83 -0.06 0.82 -46.00
N ALA A 84 0.63 1.39 -45.02
CA ALA A 84 0.36 1.08 -43.62
C ALA A 84 -0.81 1.92 -43.12
N VAL A 85 -1.78 1.22 -42.52
CA VAL A 85 -2.96 1.83 -41.93
C VAL A 85 -3.09 1.39 -40.48
N GLY A 86 -3.56 2.32 -39.66
CA GLY A 86 -4.11 2.02 -38.34
C GLY A 86 -5.62 1.84 -38.46
N GLY A 87 -6.24 1.30 -37.42
CA GLY A 87 -7.68 1.21 -37.42
C GLY A 87 -8.30 0.86 -36.07
N VAL A 88 -9.61 1.08 -35.98
CA VAL A 88 -10.43 0.62 -34.87
C VAL A 88 -11.70 -0.03 -35.42
N LEU A 89 -12.08 -1.15 -34.83
CA LEU A 89 -13.36 -1.80 -35.07
C LEU A 89 -14.32 -1.44 -33.94
N LEU A 90 -15.56 -1.07 -34.27
CA LEU A 90 -16.60 -0.66 -33.33
C LEU A 90 -17.91 -1.43 -33.61
N PRO A 91 -18.56 -2.03 -32.61
CA PRO A 91 -19.91 -2.57 -32.78
C PRO A 91 -20.92 -1.42 -32.90
N ALA A 92 -21.76 -1.42 -33.92
CA ALA A 92 -22.83 -0.43 -34.07
C ALA A 92 -23.99 -0.76 -33.10
N GLY A 93 -24.51 0.26 -32.40
CA GLY A 93 -25.57 0.12 -31.39
C GLY A 93 -26.90 -0.46 -31.93
N SER A 94 -27.72 -1.01 -31.01
CA SER A 94 -28.80 -1.99 -31.23
C SER A 94 -30.06 -1.54 -32.00
N ALA A 95 -29.98 -0.52 -32.85
CA ALA A 95 -31.14 0.01 -33.58
C ALA A 95 -31.45 -0.74 -34.90
N SER A 96 -30.57 -1.64 -35.35
CA SER A 96 -30.79 -2.48 -36.54
C SER A 96 -30.96 -3.96 -36.17
N PRO A 97 -31.80 -4.72 -36.89
CA PRO A 97 -31.97 -6.16 -36.68
C PRO A 97 -30.72 -6.97 -37.08
N ARG A 98 -29.81 -6.37 -37.84
CA ARG A 98 -28.52 -6.94 -38.24
C ARG A 98 -27.42 -6.45 -37.32
N ARG A 99 -26.49 -7.33 -36.94
CA ARG A 99 -25.27 -6.96 -36.23
C ARG A 99 -24.32 -6.30 -37.22
N VAL A 100 -24.04 -5.02 -37.04
CA VAL A 100 -23.16 -4.24 -37.93
C VAL A 100 -21.92 -3.80 -37.17
N TYR A 101 -20.75 -3.95 -37.79
CA TYR A 101 -19.50 -3.39 -37.31
C TYR A 101 -19.11 -2.17 -38.15
N ARG A 102 -18.59 -1.14 -37.49
CA ARG A 102 -17.92 -0.02 -38.15
C ARG A 102 -16.41 -0.22 -38.04
N LEU A 103 -15.76 -0.39 -39.18
CA LEU A 103 -14.31 -0.44 -39.31
C LEU A 103 -13.84 0.94 -39.76
N LEU A 104 -13.09 1.62 -38.89
CA LEU A 104 -12.43 2.88 -39.19
C LEU A 104 -10.96 2.58 -39.47
N LEU A 105 -10.47 3.01 -40.63
CA LEU A 105 -9.07 2.90 -41.05
C LEU A 105 -8.53 4.30 -41.33
N TRP A 106 -7.26 4.53 -40.99
CA TRP A 106 -6.57 5.75 -41.34
C TRP A 106 -5.16 5.43 -41.81
N GLN A 107 -4.75 6.10 -42.88
CA GLN A 107 -3.41 5.95 -43.43
C GLN A 107 -2.40 6.67 -42.55
N TRP A 108 -1.25 6.04 -42.29
CA TRP A 108 -0.21 6.62 -41.44
C TRP A 108 0.67 7.69 -42.10
N PHE A 109 0.48 7.92 -43.41
CA PHE A 109 1.23 8.90 -44.18
C PHE A 109 0.39 9.52 -45.29
N GLU A 110 0.05 10.80 -45.18
CA GLU A 110 -0.17 11.67 -46.35
C GLU A 110 1.03 12.62 -46.45
N ASP A 111 1.51 12.86 -47.67
CA ASP A 111 2.56 13.84 -47.99
C ASP A 111 2.11 15.28 -47.68
N SER A 112 1.89 15.59 -46.41
CA SER A 112 1.56 16.94 -45.91
C SER A 112 2.72 17.46 -45.07
N PRO A 113 3.28 18.64 -45.38
CA PRO A 113 4.45 19.21 -44.69
C PRO A 113 4.20 19.58 -43.21
N LEU A 114 2.98 19.39 -42.71
CA LEU A 114 2.59 19.59 -41.31
C LEU A 114 2.24 18.27 -40.58
N CYS A 115 2.27 17.12 -41.27
CA CYS A 115 1.81 15.83 -40.74
C CYS A 115 2.58 14.60 -41.29
N GLY A 116 3.86 14.77 -41.63
CA GLY A 116 4.78 13.67 -41.91
C GLY A 116 6.08 13.85 -41.13
N PRO A 117 6.84 12.79 -40.81
CA PRO A 117 8.15 12.96 -40.21
C PRO A 117 8.99 13.80 -41.15
N ALA A 118 9.45 14.96 -40.69
CA ALA A 118 10.51 15.68 -41.35
C ALA A 118 11.75 14.77 -41.35
N ALA A 119 11.91 13.96 -42.40
CA ALA A 119 12.99 12.99 -42.64
C ALA A 119 13.55 12.40 -41.33
N PHE A 120 12.79 11.50 -40.70
CA PHE A 120 13.31 10.72 -39.56
C PHE A 120 14.57 10.00 -40.01
N THR A 121 15.68 10.29 -39.35
CA THR A 121 16.97 9.73 -39.66
C THR A 121 17.18 8.44 -38.85
N PRO A 122 18.07 7.53 -39.28
CA PRO A 122 18.37 6.32 -38.50
C PRO A 122 18.93 6.60 -37.10
N SER A 123 19.29 7.83 -36.75
CA SER A 123 19.74 8.22 -35.42
C SER A 123 18.61 8.69 -34.49
N ASP A 124 17.38 8.78 -35.00
CA ASP A 124 16.24 9.29 -34.24
C ASP A 124 15.51 8.13 -33.52
N THR A 125 14.72 8.47 -32.50
CA THR A 125 13.81 7.51 -31.83
C THR A 125 12.37 7.96 -32.02
N LEU A 126 11.53 7.01 -32.42
CA LEU A 126 10.12 7.24 -32.61
C LEU A 126 9.33 6.76 -31.39
N ALA A 127 8.41 7.58 -30.92
CA ALA A 127 7.53 7.29 -29.81
C ALA A 127 6.07 7.39 -30.25
N VAL A 128 5.29 6.35 -30.05
CA VAL A 128 3.85 6.34 -30.29
C VAL A 128 3.16 6.35 -28.94
N LEU A 129 2.52 7.48 -28.61
CA LEU A 129 1.71 7.63 -27.41
C LEU A 129 0.28 7.19 -27.74
N GLY A 130 -0.34 6.42 -26.85
CA GLY A 130 -1.74 6.03 -27.00
C GLY A 130 -2.43 5.85 -25.65
N ILE A 131 -3.75 6.07 -25.63
CA ILE A 131 -4.55 5.95 -24.41
C ILE A 131 -5.19 4.55 -24.35
N ASP A 132 -4.80 3.77 -23.34
CA ASP A 132 -5.42 2.51 -22.95
C ASP A 132 -6.74 2.78 -22.23
N GLN A 133 -7.80 2.15 -22.76
CA GLN A 133 -9.13 2.04 -22.15
C GLN A 133 -9.60 3.32 -21.44
N LEU A 134 -10.06 4.30 -22.23
CA LEU A 134 -11.22 5.08 -21.78
C LEU A 134 -12.23 4.04 -21.25
N CYS A 135 -12.44 4.04 -19.94
CA CYS A 135 -13.31 3.06 -19.28
C CYS A 135 -14.62 2.99 -20.07
N TYR A 136 -15.14 1.78 -20.27
CA TYR A 136 -16.39 1.48 -20.98
C TYR A 136 -17.59 2.11 -20.26
N ASP A 137 -17.66 3.43 -20.32
CA ASP A 137 -18.79 4.21 -19.92
C ASP A 137 -19.45 4.71 -21.19
N ALA A 138 -20.77 4.52 -21.27
CA ALA A 138 -21.60 4.97 -22.39
C ALA A 138 -21.55 6.51 -22.57
N HIS A 139 -20.93 7.22 -21.64
CA HIS A 139 -20.72 8.66 -21.63
C HIS A 139 -19.61 9.17 -22.55
N TRP A 140 -18.71 8.32 -23.07
CA TRP A 140 -17.63 8.79 -23.93
C TRP A 140 -18.01 8.76 -25.41
N GLY A 141 -18.33 9.93 -25.95
CA GLY A 141 -18.51 10.12 -27.39
C GLY A 141 -17.17 10.19 -28.14
N ALA A 142 -17.21 10.01 -29.46
CA ALA A 142 -16.06 10.26 -30.33
C ALA A 142 -15.53 11.71 -30.19
N ALA A 143 -16.41 12.66 -29.88
CA ALA A 143 -16.06 14.06 -29.65
C ALA A 143 -15.25 14.27 -28.36
N ASP A 144 -15.60 13.61 -27.26
CA ASP A 144 -14.90 13.74 -25.97
C ASP A 144 -13.49 13.12 -26.04
N ALA A 145 -13.36 12.01 -26.77
CA ALA A 145 -12.06 11.40 -27.04
C ALA A 145 -11.18 12.30 -27.93
N ALA A 146 -11.75 12.91 -28.96
CA ALA A 146 -11.03 13.84 -29.83
C ALA A 146 -10.57 15.09 -29.06
N GLN A 147 -11.42 15.66 -28.19
CA GLN A 147 -11.07 16.81 -27.36
C GLN A 147 -9.93 16.47 -26.39
N LEU A 148 -9.99 15.30 -25.73
CA LEU A 148 -8.93 14.86 -24.84
C LEU A 148 -7.59 14.71 -25.57
N MET A 149 -7.62 14.13 -26.78
CA MET A 149 -6.41 13.95 -27.58
C MET A 149 -5.82 15.29 -28.06
N ALA A 150 -6.67 16.29 -28.35
CA ALA A 150 -6.24 17.65 -28.64
C ALA A 150 -5.58 18.32 -27.42
N ASP A 151 -6.19 18.21 -26.25
CA ASP A 151 -5.63 18.78 -25.02
C ASP A 151 -4.26 18.16 -24.66
N ILE A 152 -4.11 16.84 -24.85
CA ILE A 152 -2.83 16.15 -24.67
C ILE A 152 -1.80 16.62 -25.69
N HIS A 153 -2.19 16.79 -26.95
CA HIS A 153 -1.31 17.30 -28.00
C HIS A 153 -0.77 18.69 -27.66
N ASP A 154 -1.62 19.59 -27.19
CA ASP A 154 -1.21 20.94 -26.81
C ASP A 154 -0.25 20.92 -25.60
N SER A 155 -0.53 20.09 -24.59
CA SER A 155 0.40 19.85 -23.48
C SER A 155 1.76 19.30 -23.94
N LEU A 156 1.78 18.46 -24.98
CA LEU A 156 3.03 17.91 -25.54
C LEU A 156 3.85 19.00 -26.23
N LEU A 157 3.21 19.91 -26.95
CA LEU A 157 3.90 21.03 -27.62
C LEU A 157 4.58 21.99 -26.62
N GLU A 158 4.08 22.10 -25.39
CA GLU A 158 4.71 22.92 -24.34
C GLU A 158 6.03 22.33 -23.81
N ILE A 159 6.20 21.01 -23.86
CA ILE A 159 7.29 20.30 -23.18
C ILE A 159 8.31 19.66 -24.13
N VAL A 160 7.92 19.39 -25.37
CA VAL A 160 8.78 18.77 -26.37
C VAL A 160 9.80 19.79 -26.88
N ARG A 161 11.06 19.37 -27.05
CA ARG A 161 12.17 20.27 -27.40
C ARG A 161 11.95 20.87 -28.79
N SER A 162 12.50 22.05 -29.04
CA SER A 162 12.36 22.74 -30.35
C SER A 162 12.92 21.98 -31.56
N GLY A 163 13.69 20.90 -31.36
CA GLY A 163 14.16 20.01 -32.42
C GLY A 163 13.32 18.74 -32.60
N ASP A 164 12.53 18.36 -31.61
CA ASP A 164 11.65 17.20 -31.66
C ASP A 164 10.31 17.59 -32.32
N SER A 165 9.57 16.63 -32.88
CA SER A 165 8.28 16.92 -33.52
C SER A 165 7.15 16.07 -32.96
N VAL A 166 5.97 16.67 -32.80
CA VAL A 166 4.73 16.02 -32.37
C VAL A 166 3.75 16.06 -33.54
N SER A 167 3.15 14.92 -33.90
CA SER A 167 2.12 14.87 -34.93
C SER A 167 0.77 15.32 -34.39
N GLN A 168 -0.13 15.73 -35.29
CA GLN A 168 -1.55 15.81 -34.94
C GLN A 168 -2.05 14.45 -34.41
N PRO A 169 -3.06 14.43 -33.52
CA PRO A 169 -3.67 13.20 -33.06
C PRO A 169 -4.26 12.38 -34.21
N MET A 170 -3.95 11.09 -34.25
CA MET A 170 -4.52 10.12 -35.17
C MET A 170 -5.39 9.15 -34.36
N ALA A 171 -6.69 9.41 -34.36
CA ALA A 171 -7.65 8.77 -33.45
C ALA A 171 -7.18 8.87 -31.98
N ASN A 172 -6.79 7.75 -31.37
CA ASN A 172 -6.37 7.67 -29.96
C ASN A 172 -4.84 7.65 -29.76
N SER A 173 -4.07 8.01 -30.79
CA SER A 173 -2.60 7.97 -30.76
C SER A 173 -1.97 9.27 -31.23
N ILE A 174 -0.80 9.63 -30.67
CA ILE A 174 0.03 10.77 -31.08
C ILE A 174 1.45 10.25 -31.33
N LEU A 175 2.04 10.67 -32.45
CA LEU A 175 3.42 10.35 -32.79
C LEU A 175 4.36 11.45 -32.28
N ILE A 176 5.46 11.05 -31.66
CA ILE A 176 6.53 11.95 -31.22
C ILE A 176 7.83 11.45 -31.83
N THR A 177 8.53 12.34 -32.53
CA THR A 177 9.87 12.10 -33.06
C THR A 177 10.88 12.78 -32.16
N LEU A 178 11.74 11.97 -31.52
CA LEU A 178 12.82 12.44 -30.67
C LEU A 178 14.13 12.40 -31.46
N ARG A 179 14.68 13.57 -31.80
CA ARG A 179 15.85 13.69 -32.68
C ARG A 179 17.16 13.46 -31.94
N ASP A 180 18.06 12.68 -32.52
CA ASP A 180 19.38 12.37 -31.97
C ASP A 180 19.34 11.80 -30.54
N VAL A 181 18.25 11.10 -30.19
CA VAL A 181 18.07 10.47 -28.87
C VAL A 181 18.07 8.95 -29.04
N GLY A 182 18.95 8.26 -28.31
CA GLY A 182 18.93 6.80 -28.22
C GLY A 182 17.77 6.27 -27.36
N ILE A 183 17.47 4.98 -27.48
CA ILE A 183 16.27 4.35 -26.90
C ILE A 183 16.11 4.57 -25.37
N GLU A 184 17.21 4.52 -24.59
CA GLU A 184 17.16 4.75 -23.15
C GLU A 184 16.88 6.22 -22.79
N GLY A 185 17.52 7.15 -23.51
CA GLY A 185 17.24 8.58 -23.35
C GLY A 185 15.79 8.93 -23.73
N ALA A 186 15.26 8.28 -24.78
CA ALA A 186 13.87 8.42 -25.19
C ALA A 186 12.92 7.89 -24.12
N ARG A 187 13.27 6.79 -23.45
CA ARG A 187 12.49 6.23 -22.34
C ARG A 187 12.40 7.20 -21.16
N ASP A 188 13.49 7.87 -20.80
CA ASP A 188 13.50 8.86 -19.72
C ASP A 188 12.72 10.13 -20.09
N ILE A 189 12.83 10.60 -21.33
CA ILE A 189 12.01 11.71 -21.86
C ILE A 189 10.53 11.33 -21.78
N CYS A 190 10.15 10.14 -22.23
CA CYS A 190 8.76 9.69 -22.16
C CYS A 190 8.26 9.50 -20.72
N ARG A 191 9.11 9.09 -19.76
CA ARG A 191 8.74 9.07 -18.34
C ARG A 191 8.42 10.47 -17.82
N ALA A 192 9.22 11.46 -18.19
CA ALA A 192 8.98 12.86 -17.82
C ALA A 192 7.69 13.41 -18.47
N VAL A 193 7.48 13.13 -19.76
CA VAL A 193 6.25 13.46 -20.50
C VAL A 193 5.02 12.87 -19.82
N LEU A 194 5.02 11.56 -19.50
CA LEU A 194 3.90 10.91 -18.81
C LEU A 194 3.68 11.49 -17.41
N SER A 195 4.74 11.83 -16.67
CA SER A 195 4.63 12.51 -15.37
C SER A 195 4.00 13.90 -15.47
N HIS A 196 4.30 14.64 -16.54
CA HIS A 196 3.72 15.95 -16.81
C HIS A 196 2.23 15.84 -17.18
N LEU A 197 1.89 14.98 -18.14
CA LEU A 197 0.51 14.75 -18.58
C LEU A 197 -0.38 14.27 -17.42
N ARG A 198 0.13 13.38 -16.55
CA ARG A 198 -0.59 12.98 -15.33
C ARG A 198 -0.91 14.19 -14.45
N ARG A 199 0.05 15.09 -14.21
CA ARG A 199 -0.17 16.27 -13.35
C ARG A 199 -1.25 17.21 -13.87
N GLN A 200 -1.34 17.39 -15.19
CA GLN A 200 -2.32 18.30 -15.80
C GLN A 200 -3.71 17.66 -15.92
N HIS A 201 -3.80 16.35 -16.18
CA HIS A 201 -5.05 15.74 -16.61
C HIS A 201 -5.76 14.86 -15.56
N THR A 202 -5.11 14.46 -14.45
CA THR A 202 -5.66 13.50 -13.43
C THR A 202 -6.37 14.13 -12.20
N LEU A 203 -6.84 15.37 -12.29
CA LEU A 203 -7.62 15.99 -11.21
C LEU A 203 -9.04 15.37 -11.08
N PRO A 204 -9.62 15.27 -9.87
CA PRO A 204 -11.02 14.88 -9.72
C PRO A 204 -11.94 15.90 -10.40
N GLY A 205 -12.73 15.46 -11.39
CA GLY A 205 -13.58 16.33 -12.21
C GLY A 205 -12.99 16.72 -13.58
N THR A 206 -11.76 16.30 -13.90
CA THR A 206 -11.25 16.29 -15.27
C THR A 206 -11.41 14.91 -15.92
N VAL A 207 -11.42 14.95 -17.25
CA VAL A 207 -11.83 13.89 -18.17
C VAL A 207 -11.01 12.57 -18.00
N THR A 208 -9.82 12.57 -17.37
CA THR A 208 -8.89 11.41 -17.45
C THR A 208 -8.68 10.53 -16.21
N ALA A 209 -9.49 10.65 -15.15
CA ALA A 209 -9.25 9.94 -13.88
C ALA A 209 -9.20 8.38 -13.96
N GLY A 210 -9.52 7.77 -15.12
CA GLY A 210 -9.43 6.32 -15.36
C GLY A 210 -8.71 5.89 -16.64
N ALA A 211 -8.11 6.81 -17.41
CA ALA A 211 -7.47 6.48 -18.69
C ALA A 211 -5.97 6.28 -18.53
N ARG A 212 -5.42 5.15 -19.02
CA ARG A 212 -3.99 4.86 -18.88
C ARG A 212 -3.25 5.29 -20.15
N ILE A 213 -2.40 6.31 -20.06
CA ILE A 213 -1.54 6.72 -21.18
C ILE A 213 -0.32 5.79 -21.25
N CYS A 214 -0.12 5.16 -22.42
CA CYS A 214 0.99 4.27 -22.73
C CYS A 214 1.84 4.82 -23.88
N VAL A 215 3.10 4.42 -23.96
CA VAL A 215 4.03 4.80 -25.03
C VAL A 215 4.79 3.59 -25.54
N GLY A 216 4.78 3.39 -26.86
CA GLY A 216 5.68 2.46 -27.55
C GLY A 216 6.84 3.21 -28.17
N LEU A 217 8.07 2.72 -28.00
CA LEU A 217 9.29 3.33 -28.51
C LEU A 217 9.98 2.41 -29.51
N ALA A 218 10.53 2.94 -30.60
CA ALA A 218 11.47 2.22 -31.45
C ALA A 218 12.55 3.15 -31.97
N HIS A 219 13.79 2.68 -31.95
CA HIS A 219 14.94 3.39 -32.49
C HIS A 219 15.24 2.89 -33.90
N GLY A 220 15.58 3.79 -34.83
CA GLY A 220 15.95 3.41 -36.19
C GLY A 220 17.26 2.63 -36.22
N GLY A 221 17.28 1.43 -36.82
CA GLY A 221 18.52 0.71 -37.10
C GLY A 221 19.19 1.17 -38.40
N ARG A 222 20.48 0.85 -38.58
CA ARG A 222 21.15 1.04 -39.89
C ARG A 222 20.53 0.12 -40.94
N GLY A 223 19.70 0.68 -41.82
CA GLY A 223 19.07 -0.02 -42.94
C GLY A 223 17.57 -0.28 -42.78
N ASP A 224 16.98 0.08 -41.64
CA ASP A 224 15.54 -0.01 -41.44
C ASP A 224 14.81 1.13 -42.14
N SER A 225 13.66 0.82 -42.75
CA SER A 225 12.79 1.87 -43.28
C SER A 225 12.05 2.58 -42.15
N ALA A 226 11.72 3.86 -42.33
CA ALA A 226 10.92 4.61 -41.36
C ALA A 226 9.59 3.91 -41.04
N LEU A 227 9.03 3.21 -42.04
CA LEU A 227 7.84 2.37 -41.89
C LEU A 227 8.07 1.22 -40.90
N ALA A 228 9.19 0.51 -41.02
CA ALA A 228 9.53 -0.60 -40.12
C ALA A 228 9.72 -0.14 -38.67
N THR A 229 10.36 1.02 -38.46
CA THR A 229 10.51 1.61 -37.12
C THR A 229 9.15 2.02 -36.53
N LEU A 230 8.25 2.58 -37.33
CA LEU A 230 6.89 2.91 -36.89
C LEU A 230 6.07 1.67 -36.52
N VAL A 231 6.12 0.62 -37.36
CA VAL A 231 5.48 -0.66 -37.05
C VAL A 231 6.00 -1.23 -35.73
N ALA A 232 7.33 -1.21 -35.52
CA ALA A 232 7.95 -1.67 -34.28
C ALA A 232 7.51 -0.86 -33.06
N ALA A 233 7.46 0.48 -33.16
CA ALA A 233 7.01 1.35 -32.07
C ALA A 233 5.53 1.10 -31.71
N ASN A 234 4.66 0.94 -32.71
CA ASN A 234 3.25 0.69 -32.47
C ASN A 234 2.98 -0.72 -31.90
N ASN A 235 3.76 -1.71 -32.31
CA ASN A 235 3.74 -3.04 -31.68
C ASN A 235 4.14 -2.98 -30.20
N ALA A 236 5.17 -2.21 -29.87
CA ALA A 236 5.56 -1.98 -28.49
C ALA A 236 4.45 -1.27 -27.69
N LEU A 237 3.74 -0.31 -28.31
CA LEU A 237 2.58 0.35 -27.70
C LEU A 237 1.46 -0.66 -27.40
N LEU A 238 1.06 -1.49 -28.35
CA LEU A 238 0.01 -2.50 -28.14
C LEU A 238 0.38 -3.50 -27.05
N GLN A 239 1.65 -3.92 -27.00
CA GLN A 239 2.14 -4.77 -25.91
C GLN A 239 2.09 -4.05 -24.56
N ALA A 240 2.40 -2.75 -24.51
CA ALA A 240 2.26 -1.93 -23.30
C ALA A 240 0.80 -1.76 -22.85
N GLN A 241 -0.14 -1.71 -23.81
CA GLN A 241 -1.59 -1.63 -23.57
C GLN A 241 -2.23 -3.00 -23.25
N SER A 242 -1.53 -4.11 -23.47
CA SER A 242 -2.06 -5.44 -23.19
C SER A 242 -2.28 -5.68 -21.68
N VAL A 243 -3.33 -6.44 -21.32
CA VAL A 243 -3.70 -6.75 -19.93
C VAL A 243 -2.53 -7.46 -19.23
N GLY A 244 -1.97 -6.83 -18.20
CA GLY A 244 -0.82 -7.34 -17.44
C GLY A 244 0.52 -6.64 -17.77
N GLY A 245 0.54 -5.71 -18.73
CA GLY A 245 1.71 -4.86 -18.96
C GLY A 245 2.00 -3.99 -17.74
N ALA A 246 3.06 -4.31 -16.98
CA ALA A 246 3.43 -3.62 -15.74
C ALA A 246 4.04 -2.23 -15.98
N GLU A 247 4.50 -1.94 -17.20
CA GLU A 247 5.15 -0.68 -17.56
C GLU A 247 4.32 0.11 -18.58
N PRO A 248 4.12 1.43 -18.40
CA PRO A 248 3.41 2.27 -19.36
C PRO A 248 4.27 2.66 -20.57
N ILE A 249 5.57 2.37 -20.56
CA ILE A 249 6.49 2.67 -21.68
C ILE A 249 7.19 1.38 -22.05
N ARG A 250 7.16 1.01 -23.32
CA ARG A 250 7.86 -0.18 -23.83
C ARG A 250 8.70 0.17 -25.05
N ALA A 251 9.95 -0.25 -25.04
CA ALA A 251 10.83 -0.18 -26.20
C ALA A 251 10.69 -1.46 -27.04
N ALA A 252 10.69 -1.29 -28.35
CA ALA A 252 10.66 -2.37 -29.33
C ALA A 252 11.95 -3.18 -29.27
N SER A 253 11.81 -4.51 -29.33
CA SER A 253 12.90 -5.46 -29.45
C SER A 253 13.35 -5.62 -30.91
N GLU A 254 14.52 -6.23 -31.13
CA GLU A 254 15.04 -6.55 -32.47
C GLU A 254 14.13 -7.50 -33.27
N ASP A 255 13.12 -8.12 -32.68
CA ASP A 255 12.18 -8.94 -33.45
C ASP A 255 10.89 -8.19 -33.80
N ASP A 256 10.60 -7.06 -33.15
CA ASP A 256 9.31 -6.37 -33.31
C ASP A 256 9.16 -5.65 -34.65
N HIS A 257 10.26 -5.43 -35.39
CA HIS A 257 10.23 -4.98 -36.79
C HIS A 257 9.89 -6.11 -37.78
N LYS A 258 10.03 -7.38 -37.37
CA LYS A 258 9.67 -8.57 -38.18
C LYS A 258 8.27 -9.09 -37.88
N ARG A 259 7.70 -8.68 -36.75
CA ARG A 259 6.42 -9.15 -36.23
C ARG A 259 5.33 -8.18 -36.63
N ILE A 260 4.56 -8.47 -37.67
CA ILE A 260 3.50 -7.53 -38.09
C ILE A 260 2.24 -7.64 -37.21
N THR A 261 2.05 -8.69 -36.40
CA THR A 261 0.77 -8.86 -35.67
C THR A 261 0.87 -9.58 -34.34
N GLY A 262 0.21 -9.04 -33.31
CA GLY A 262 -0.32 -9.88 -32.25
C GLY A 262 -1.40 -10.79 -32.83
N THR A 263 -1.29 -12.10 -32.63
CA THR A 263 -2.21 -13.09 -33.23
C THR A 263 -3.33 -13.53 -32.29
N GLN A 264 -3.31 -13.06 -31.03
CA GLN A 264 -4.34 -13.38 -30.03
C GLN A 264 -4.97 -12.10 -29.48
N LEU A 265 -6.27 -12.13 -29.19
CA LEU A 265 -6.96 -11.05 -28.50
C LEU A 265 -7.07 -11.38 -27.01
N ASN A 266 -6.66 -10.46 -26.15
CA ASN A 266 -6.85 -10.59 -24.71
C ASN A 266 -8.31 -10.28 -24.30
N ARG A 267 -8.66 -10.42 -23.02
CA ARG A 267 -10.03 -10.16 -22.53
C ARG A 267 -10.52 -8.71 -22.74
N ALA A 268 -9.63 -7.75 -23.02
CA ALA A 268 -9.99 -6.36 -23.28
C ALA A 268 -10.15 -6.01 -24.78
N GLY A 269 -9.93 -6.97 -25.69
CA GLY A 269 -10.00 -6.72 -27.13
C GLY A 269 -8.72 -6.08 -27.70
N ILE A 270 -7.59 -6.23 -27.01
CA ILE A 270 -6.27 -5.75 -27.46
C ILE A 270 -5.46 -6.95 -27.92
N PHE A 271 -4.76 -6.81 -29.05
CA PHE A 271 -3.91 -7.86 -29.61
C PHE A 271 -2.65 -8.09 -28.75
N SER A 272 -2.29 -9.35 -28.57
CA SER A 272 -1.12 -9.84 -27.80
C SER A 272 -0.49 -11.07 -28.45
N GLU A 273 0.68 -11.48 -27.97
CA GLU A 273 1.39 -12.69 -28.43
C GLU A 273 0.83 -14.00 -27.80
N PRO A 274 0.94 -15.15 -28.49
CA PRO A 274 0.71 -16.47 -27.88
C PRO A 274 1.79 -16.82 -26.84
N CYS A 275 1.38 -17.30 -25.68
CA CYS A 275 2.32 -17.79 -24.66
C CYS A 275 2.97 -19.13 -25.12
N PRO A 276 4.30 -19.31 -25.10
CA PRO A 276 4.92 -20.58 -25.45
C PRO A 276 4.67 -21.65 -24.36
N PRO A 277 4.48 -22.94 -24.72
CA PRO A 277 4.16 -23.99 -23.76
C PRO A 277 5.37 -24.39 -22.92
N VAL A 278 5.20 -24.39 -21.60
CA VAL A 278 6.19 -24.90 -20.63
C VAL A 278 6.25 -26.43 -20.72
N SER A 279 7.43 -26.98 -21.05
CA SER A 279 7.65 -28.44 -21.13
C SER A 279 7.89 -29.05 -19.73
N PRO A 280 7.25 -30.18 -19.37
CA PRO A 280 7.48 -30.83 -18.09
C PRO A 280 8.66 -31.82 -18.19
N LYS A 281 9.65 -31.72 -17.30
CA LYS A 281 10.69 -32.76 -17.15
C LYS A 281 10.22 -33.82 -16.14
N LEU A 282 10.11 -35.07 -16.58
CA LEU A 282 10.04 -36.26 -15.72
C LEU A 282 11.43 -36.65 -15.17
N PRO A 283 11.52 -37.34 -14.02
CA PRO A 283 12.77 -37.79 -13.43
C PRO A 283 13.17 -39.19 -13.92
N ALA A 284 14.49 -39.43 -14.05
CA ALA A 284 15.06 -40.75 -14.24
C ALA A 284 15.64 -41.29 -12.92
N SER A 285 15.36 -42.57 -12.69
CA SER A 285 15.74 -43.39 -11.55
C SER A 285 17.22 -43.80 -11.51
N GLY A 286 17.75 -43.99 -10.30
CA GLY A 286 18.59 -45.16 -9.99
C GLY A 286 19.92 -44.90 -9.31
N ALA A 287 19.98 -45.12 -7.98
CA ALA A 287 20.92 -46.07 -7.36
C ALA A 287 20.62 -46.18 -5.85
N ARG A 288 20.52 -47.43 -5.38
CA ARG A 288 20.36 -47.85 -4.00
C ARG A 288 21.71 -47.77 -3.29
N ASP A 289 21.73 -47.43 -1.99
CA ASP A 289 22.32 -48.34 -1.00
C ASP A 289 21.94 -47.99 0.47
N ALA A 290 21.56 -49.09 1.15
CA ALA A 290 21.53 -49.45 2.57
C ALA A 290 21.38 -48.40 3.70
N ALA A 291 20.35 -48.61 4.53
CA ALA A 291 20.29 -48.27 5.96
C ALA A 291 20.59 -49.54 6.81
N PRO A 292 20.56 -49.55 8.17
CA PRO A 292 20.49 -48.44 9.15
C PRO A 292 21.51 -48.58 10.31
N THR A 293 21.67 -47.55 11.15
CA THR A 293 21.84 -47.74 12.60
C THR A 293 21.51 -46.44 13.33
N ARG A 294 20.55 -46.52 14.27
CA ARG A 294 20.26 -45.49 15.26
C ARG A 294 20.91 -45.95 16.57
N PRO A 295 21.44 -45.01 17.37
CA PRO A 295 20.91 -44.93 18.73
C PRO A 295 20.61 -43.49 19.15
N THR A 296 19.52 -43.39 19.91
CA THR A 296 19.02 -42.25 20.67
C THR A 296 19.96 -41.84 21.80
N LEU A 297 20.02 -40.53 22.12
CA LEU A 297 19.84 -40.00 23.49
C LEU A 297 19.63 -38.47 23.48
N LYS A 298 18.65 -38.05 24.28
CA LYS A 298 18.10 -36.71 24.52
C LYS A 298 19.13 -35.69 25.04
N LYS A 299 18.97 -34.40 24.69
CA LYS A 299 18.89 -33.31 25.68
C LYS A 299 18.33 -31.97 25.17
N ALA A 300 17.41 -31.46 25.99
CA ALA A 300 17.12 -30.05 26.33
C ALA A 300 16.62 -29.08 25.25
N ALA A 301 15.34 -28.71 25.39
CA ALA A 301 14.76 -27.50 24.84
C ALA A 301 15.40 -26.24 25.46
N PRO A 302 15.75 -25.21 24.65
CA PRO A 302 15.84 -23.84 25.11
C PRO A 302 14.47 -23.14 25.03
N PRO A 303 14.27 -22.06 25.80
CA PRO A 303 12.97 -21.40 25.97
C PRO A 303 12.53 -20.71 24.69
N VAL A 304 11.21 -20.67 24.49
CA VAL A 304 10.52 -19.92 23.43
C VAL A 304 10.97 -18.46 23.48
N ALA A 305 11.72 -18.06 22.46
CA ALA A 305 12.03 -16.66 22.19
C ALA A 305 10.89 -16.04 21.35
N PRO A 306 10.61 -14.74 21.49
CA PRO A 306 9.58 -14.05 20.73
C PRO A 306 9.88 -14.15 19.22
N ILE A 307 8.86 -14.57 18.47
CA ILE A 307 8.93 -14.85 17.04
C ILE A 307 9.03 -13.53 16.26
N GLU A 308 10.25 -13.07 16.01
CA GLU A 308 10.61 -12.19 14.88
C GLU A 308 11.93 -12.66 14.24
N LYS A 309 11.99 -13.92 13.80
CA LYS A 309 13.01 -14.38 12.83
C LYS A 309 12.40 -15.45 11.94
N ASP A 310 11.94 -15.00 10.77
CA ASP A 310 12.11 -15.67 9.46
C ASP A 310 11.24 -14.92 8.45
N ILE A 311 11.84 -13.88 7.87
CA ILE A 311 11.19 -13.05 6.86
C ILE A 311 11.72 -13.50 5.49
N GLU A 312 11.49 -14.75 5.10
CA GLU A 312 11.71 -15.19 3.72
C GLU A 312 10.36 -15.28 3.01
N GLY A 313 10.12 -14.32 2.10
CA GLY A 313 9.02 -14.42 1.15
C GLY A 313 8.11 -13.20 1.03
N TYR A 314 8.65 -12.07 0.60
CA TYR A 314 7.82 -11.02 -0.03
C TYR A 314 7.68 -11.30 -1.54
N VAL A 315 6.48 -11.16 -2.12
CA VAL A 315 6.30 -11.17 -3.59
C VAL A 315 6.92 -9.88 -4.12
N VAL A 316 7.71 -9.94 -5.20
CA VAL A 316 8.05 -8.75 -5.99
C VAL A 316 6.77 -8.33 -6.71
N ASP A 317 5.95 -7.58 -5.98
CA ASP A 317 4.82 -6.84 -6.49
C ASP A 317 5.36 -5.46 -6.89
N ASN A 318 5.08 -5.01 -8.11
CA ASN A 318 5.44 -3.66 -8.53
C ASN A 318 4.55 -2.70 -7.75
N MET A 319 4.92 -2.38 -6.50
CA MET A 319 4.29 -1.46 -5.55
C MET A 319 4.25 -0.02 -6.12
N GLU A 320 3.74 0.15 -7.34
CA GLU A 320 3.73 1.35 -8.17
C GLU A 320 5.08 2.07 -8.22
N GLY A 321 6.17 1.31 -8.36
CA GLY A 321 7.53 1.86 -8.42
C GLY A 321 8.16 2.21 -7.07
N ALA A 322 7.51 1.92 -5.93
CA ALA A 322 8.11 2.12 -4.61
C ALA A 322 9.38 1.28 -4.40
N VAL A 323 9.44 0.09 -4.98
CA VAL A 323 10.63 -0.78 -4.96
C VAL A 323 11.75 -0.17 -5.81
N ASP A 324 11.43 0.35 -7.00
CA ASP A 324 12.42 1.01 -7.87
C ASP A 324 12.96 2.28 -7.21
N GLN A 325 12.09 3.07 -6.58
CA GLN A 325 12.49 4.23 -5.77
C GLN A 325 13.35 3.81 -4.58
N ALA A 326 13.03 2.71 -3.90
CA ALA A 326 13.85 2.16 -2.84
C ALA A 326 15.24 1.75 -3.34
N ILE A 327 15.33 1.09 -4.49
CA ILE A 327 16.61 0.70 -5.11
C ILE A 327 17.43 1.94 -5.50
N PHE A 328 16.80 2.95 -6.09
CA PHE A 328 17.47 4.21 -6.44
C PHE A 328 17.96 4.95 -5.18
N LEU A 329 17.08 5.11 -4.19
CA LEU A 329 17.38 5.84 -2.97
C LEU A 329 18.36 5.09 -2.06
N SER A 330 18.53 3.77 -2.20
CA SER A 330 19.51 3.00 -1.42
C SER A 330 20.94 3.49 -1.65
N GLN A 331 21.25 3.97 -2.86
CA GLN A 331 22.56 4.46 -3.29
C GLN A 331 22.91 5.86 -2.75
N LEU A 332 21.93 6.62 -2.27
CA LEU A 332 22.11 8.00 -1.81
C LEU A 332 22.25 8.11 -0.30
N ASP A 333 23.15 8.95 0.22
CA ASP A 333 23.28 9.20 1.67
C ASP A 333 22.24 10.23 2.19
N VAL A 334 20.95 9.87 2.07
CA VAL A 334 19.81 10.72 2.48
C VAL A 334 18.83 9.96 3.37
N PRO A 335 18.19 10.63 4.35
CA PRO A 335 17.06 10.06 5.09
C PRO A 335 15.85 9.83 4.17
N VAL A 336 15.20 8.68 4.29
CA VAL A 336 14.07 8.29 3.43
C VAL A 336 12.78 8.18 4.24
N ALA A 337 11.70 8.82 3.77
CA ALA A 337 10.35 8.58 4.28
C ALA A 337 9.67 7.49 3.46
N ILE A 338 9.03 6.52 4.11
CA ILE A 338 8.15 5.55 3.47
C ILE A 338 6.74 5.79 4.00
N ILE A 339 5.85 6.21 3.13
CA ILE A 339 4.50 6.68 3.45
C ILE A 339 3.49 5.68 2.91
N GLY A 340 2.55 5.25 3.72
CA GLY A 340 1.44 4.44 3.25
C GLY A 340 0.61 3.87 4.40
N PRO A 341 -0.63 3.45 4.15
CA PRO A 341 -1.52 2.92 5.18
C PRO A 341 -0.93 1.76 6.00
N ALA A 342 -1.51 1.46 7.17
CA ALA A 342 -1.09 0.32 7.97
C ALA A 342 -1.24 -0.99 7.19
N GLY A 343 -0.26 -1.89 7.30
CA GLY A 343 -0.31 -3.21 6.66
C GLY A 343 -0.01 -3.24 5.15
N THR A 344 0.42 -2.14 4.52
CA THR A 344 0.73 -2.12 3.07
C THR A 344 2.07 -2.74 2.67
N GLY A 345 2.91 -3.12 3.65
CA GLY A 345 4.24 -3.67 3.42
C GLY A 345 5.39 -2.65 3.50
N LYS A 346 5.22 -1.50 4.15
CA LYS A 346 6.28 -0.47 4.28
C LYS A 346 7.64 -1.00 4.80
N MET A 347 7.62 -1.98 5.70
CA MET A 347 8.85 -2.59 6.24
C MET A 347 9.61 -3.38 5.17
N TYR A 348 8.92 -3.95 4.19
CA TYR A 348 9.57 -4.60 3.05
C TYR A 348 10.33 -3.61 2.20
N VAL A 349 9.73 -2.45 1.89
CA VAL A 349 10.41 -1.39 1.15
C VAL A 349 11.66 -0.92 1.91
N ALA A 350 11.58 -0.79 3.24
CA ALA A 350 12.75 -0.47 4.06
C ALA A 350 13.84 -1.55 3.99
N ARG A 351 13.45 -2.82 3.93
CA ARG A 351 14.36 -3.94 3.76
C ARG A 351 15.01 -3.98 2.38
N VAL A 352 14.27 -3.69 1.31
CA VAL A 352 14.85 -3.56 -0.03
C VAL A 352 15.95 -2.50 -0.03
N ILE A 353 15.71 -1.33 0.59
CA ILE A 353 16.76 -0.30 0.74
C ILE A 353 18.00 -0.88 1.43
N HIS A 354 17.81 -1.64 2.51
CA HIS A 354 18.89 -2.26 3.27
C HIS A 354 19.65 -3.35 2.49
N GLU A 355 18.96 -4.24 1.80
CA GLU A 355 19.59 -5.31 1.01
C GLU A 355 20.47 -4.75 -0.10
N GLN A 356 20.07 -3.61 -0.68
CA GLN A 356 20.84 -2.92 -1.71
C GLN A 356 22.08 -2.20 -1.17
N THR A 357 22.20 -1.96 0.14
CA THR A 357 23.45 -1.42 0.72
C THR A 357 24.53 -2.50 0.90
N GLY A 358 24.18 -3.78 0.74
CA GLY A 358 25.11 -4.92 0.92
C GLY A 358 25.47 -5.21 2.37
N ALA A 359 24.81 -4.58 3.34
CA ALA A 359 25.01 -4.84 4.76
C ALA A 359 24.38 -6.18 5.18
N ALA A 360 24.94 -6.80 6.23
CA ALA A 360 24.38 -8.03 6.79
C ALA A 360 22.99 -7.78 7.39
N GLY A 361 22.09 -8.76 7.30
CA GLY A 361 20.68 -8.58 7.69
C GLY A 361 20.45 -8.22 9.17
N ASP A 362 21.40 -8.49 10.06
CA ASP A 362 21.39 -8.08 11.47
C ASP A 362 21.73 -6.59 11.69
N MET A 363 22.19 -5.90 10.64
CA MET A 363 22.45 -4.46 10.64
C MET A 363 21.20 -3.62 10.32
N LEU A 364 20.07 -4.26 10.03
CA LEU A 364 18.75 -3.63 9.93
C LEU A 364 18.10 -3.54 11.31
N VAL A 365 18.17 -2.36 11.94
CA VAL A 365 17.60 -2.13 13.28
C VAL A 365 16.29 -1.37 13.15
N ALA A 366 15.18 -2.05 13.45
CA ALA A 366 13.86 -1.41 13.55
C ALA A 366 13.59 -0.91 14.96
N ILE A 367 13.20 0.35 15.08
CA ILE A 367 12.79 0.99 16.33
C ILE A 367 11.30 1.29 16.23
N ASP A 368 10.47 0.60 17.00
CA ASP A 368 9.06 0.93 17.09
C ASP A 368 8.85 2.10 18.05
N CYS A 369 8.49 3.26 17.50
CA CYS A 369 8.31 4.46 18.28
C CYS A 369 7.05 4.41 19.17
N ARG A 370 6.15 3.44 18.96
CA ARG A 370 4.97 3.20 19.82
C ARG A 370 5.34 2.68 21.20
N GLU A 371 6.49 2.02 21.33
CA GLU A 371 6.97 1.46 22.60
C GLU A 371 7.40 2.57 23.59
N PHE A 372 7.63 3.78 23.11
CA PHE A 372 8.13 4.89 23.91
C PHE A 372 7.04 5.61 24.69
N ARG A 373 6.59 4.98 25.79
CA ARG A 373 5.72 5.64 26.79
C ARG A 373 6.44 6.72 27.62
N ASN A 374 7.77 6.66 27.70
CA ASN A 374 8.61 7.58 28.47
C ASN A 374 9.64 8.29 27.57
N ARG A 375 9.69 9.63 27.66
CA ARG A 375 10.65 10.50 26.94
C ARG A 375 12.11 10.11 27.16
N ASN A 376 12.49 9.80 28.40
CA ASN A 376 13.88 9.48 28.77
C ASN A 376 14.32 8.13 28.21
N ALA A 377 13.40 7.16 28.17
CA ALA A 377 13.63 5.85 27.54
C ALA A 377 13.82 6.00 26.02
N ALA A 378 12.99 6.85 25.39
CA ALA A 378 13.11 7.17 23.97
C ALA A 378 14.46 7.84 23.66
N HIS A 379 14.84 8.87 24.41
CA HIS A 379 16.11 9.56 24.24
C HIS A 379 17.30 8.61 24.36
N THR A 380 17.33 7.80 25.42
CA THR A 380 18.45 6.88 25.68
C THR A 380 18.59 5.85 24.57
N ARG A 381 17.48 5.22 24.15
CA ARG A 381 17.50 4.20 23.09
C ARG A 381 17.90 4.80 21.75
N ILE A 382 17.28 5.91 21.34
CA ILE A 382 17.57 6.57 20.06
C ILE A 382 19.02 7.06 20.01
N ALA A 383 19.52 7.70 21.08
CA ALA A 383 20.90 8.15 21.14
C ALA A 383 21.89 6.98 21.04
N ARG A 384 21.60 5.85 21.72
CA ARG A 384 22.42 4.63 21.64
C ARG A 384 22.46 4.09 20.21
N GLU A 385 21.31 3.86 19.59
CA GLU A 385 21.26 3.30 18.23
C GLU A 385 21.92 4.23 17.20
N LEU A 386 21.75 5.55 17.33
CA LEU A 386 22.45 6.52 16.48
C LEU A 386 23.97 6.48 16.68
N SER A 387 24.43 6.35 17.92
CA SER A 387 25.87 6.28 18.23
C SER A 387 26.55 4.98 17.78
N GLN A 388 25.80 3.88 17.78
CA GLN A 388 26.24 2.55 17.37
C GLN A 388 25.79 2.21 15.94
N GLY A 389 25.42 3.24 15.16
CA GLY A 389 24.77 3.11 13.86
C GLY A 389 25.71 2.86 12.69
N GLU A 390 27.02 2.80 12.89
CA GLU A 390 27.99 2.65 11.80
C GLU A 390 27.72 1.41 10.94
N GLY A 391 27.49 1.63 9.64
CA GLY A 391 27.13 0.58 8.68
C GLY A 391 25.72 0.02 8.82
N LYS A 392 24.89 0.56 9.73
CA LYS A 392 23.53 0.09 9.99
C LYS A 392 22.47 0.86 9.22
N THR A 393 21.33 0.23 9.06
CA THR A 393 20.09 0.86 8.60
C THR A 393 19.12 0.96 9.76
N LEU A 394 18.86 2.17 10.24
CA LEU A 394 17.90 2.43 11.31
C LEU A 394 16.53 2.76 10.72
N VAL A 395 15.52 2.00 11.11
CA VAL A 395 14.12 2.18 10.66
C VAL A 395 13.26 2.63 11.83
N PHE A 396 12.77 3.86 11.79
CA PHE A 396 11.81 4.40 12.76
C PHE A 396 10.39 4.06 12.33
N LYS A 397 9.69 3.17 13.04
CA LYS A 397 8.28 2.86 12.80
C LYS A 397 7.41 3.87 13.55
N SER A 398 6.56 4.61 12.84
CA SER A 398 5.61 5.57 13.41
C SER A 398 6.23 6.68 14.29
N PRO A 399 7.26 7.41 13.82
CA PRO A 399 7.93 8.44 14.62
C PRO A 399 7.05 9.64 15.01
N HIS A 400 5.93 9.84 14.32
CA HIS A 400 4.88 10.82 14.66
C HIS A 400 4.15 10.49 15.98
N LEU A 401 4.33 9.29 16.55
CA LEU A 401 3.76 8.92 17.85
C LEU A 401 4.70 9.23 19.03
N MET A 402 5.94 9.66 18.76
CA MET A 402 6.85 10.08 19.82
C MET A 402 6.44 11.42 20.42
N HIS A 403 6.83 11.69 21.66
CA HIS A 403 6.70 13.04 22.24
C HIS A 403 7.42 14.10 21.40
N ALA A 404 6.84 15.30 21.30
CA ALA A 404 7.35 16.38 20.47
C ALA A 404 8.82 16.75 20.77
N GLU A 405 9.24 16.74 22.03
CA GLU A 405 10.64 16.99 22.43
C GLU A 405 11.61 15.96 21.83
N VAL A 406 11.22 14.67 21.84
CA VAL A 406 12.00 13.58 21.25
C VAL A 406 12.10 13.77 19.73
N GLN A 407 10.99 14.16 19.09
CA GLN A 407 10.96 14.44 17.65
C GLN A 407 11.89 15.60 17.28
N LEU A 408 11.86 16.70 18.04
CA LEU A 408 12.72 17.87 17.82
C LEU A 408 14.20 17.54 18.02
N LYS A 409 14.51 16.71 19.03
CA LYS A 409 15.88 16.28 19.30
C LYS A 409 16.42 15.39 18.19
N LEU A 410 15.64 14.40 17.77
CA LEU A 410 15.99 13.53 16.63
C LEU A 410 16.21 14.36 15.36
N ALA A 411 15.31 15.31 15.06
CA ALA A 411 15.43 16.20 13.93
C ALA A 411 16.75 16.98 13.94
N ARG A 412 17.14 17.53 15.10
CA ARG A 412 18.42 18.22 15.28
C ARG A 412 19.60 17.28 15.01
N GLN A 413 19.61 16.09 15.61
CA GLN A 413 20.71 15.13 15.44
C GLN A 413 20.94 14.73 13.98
N ILE A 414 19.86 14.48 13.24
CA ILE A 414 19.95 14.13 11.83
C ILE A 414 20.40 15.34 10.98
N SER A 415 19.83 16.52 11.24
CA SER A 415 20.14 17.74 10.46
C SER A 415 21.58 18.20 10.64
N THR A 416 22.09 18.19 11.88
CA THR A 416 23.46 18.63 12.19
C THR A 416 24.50 17.54 11.99
N ARG A 417 24.07 16.30 11.72
CA ARG A 417 24.92 15.10 11.70
C ARG A 417 25.79 14.96 12.98
N THR A 418 25.23 15.28 14.14
CA THR A 418 25.93 15.19 15.45
C THR A 418 25.05 14.57 16.53
N LEU A 419 25.67 13.88 17.50
CA LEU A 419 24.98 13.40 18.69
C LEU A 419 24.70 14.58 19.64
N ALA A 420 23.45 14.74 20.09
CA ALA A 420 22.98 15.93 20.81
C ALA A 420 23.49 16.07 22.26
N ASP A 421 23.96 14.98 22.88
CA ASP A 421 24.28 14.92 24.32
C ASP A 421 25.76 14.64 24.61
N VAL A 422 26.65 14.77 23.61
CA VAL A 422 28.08 14.49 23.78
C VAL A 422 28.87 15.78 23.69
N SER A 423 29.63 16.10 24.74
CA SER A 423 30.62 17.18 24.74
C SER A 423 32.01 16.57 24.93
N PRO A 424 32.96 16.73 23.99
CA PRO A 424 32.86 17.49 22.74
C PRO A 424 31.88 16.87 21.72
N PRO A 425 31.29 17.66 20.80
CA PRO A 425 30.32 17.18 19.82
C PRO A 425 30.91 16.06 18.97
N ARG A 426 30.24 14.91 18.98
CA ARG A 426 30.62 13.74 18.19
C ARG A 426 29.74 13.63 16.94
N TYR A 427 30.37 13.47 15.78
CA TYR A 427 29.67 13.27 14.51
C TYR A 427 28.87 11.96 14.51
N LEU A 428 27.74 11.97 13.81
CA LEU A 428 26.98 10.76 13.52
C LEU A 428 27.82 9.85 12.61
N PRO A 429 27.93 8.54 12.92
CA PRO A 429 28.57 7.59 12.04
C PRO A 429 27.80 7.46 10.72
N GLN A 430 28.42 6.89 9.68
CA GLN A 430 27.73 6.63 8.42
C GLN A 430 26.65 5.56 8.64
N LEU A 431 25.39 5.94 8.48
CA LEU A 431 24.23 5.08 8.74
C LEU A 431 23.06 5.50 7.86
N LYS A 432 22.24 4.52 7.47
CA LYS A 432 21.04 4.77 6.65
C LYS A 432 19.84 5.01 7.55
N LEU A 433 19.10 6.10 7.31
CA LEU A 433 17.94 6.50 8.11
C LEU A 433 16.65 6.33 7.31
N ILE A 434 15.70 5.58 7.85
CA ILE A 434 14.39 5.35 7.23
C ILE A 434 13.30 5.62 8.26
N ALA A 435 12.22 6.31 7.86
CA ALA A 435 11.07 6.57 8.71
C ALA A 435 9.77 6.09 8.03
N LEU A 436 8.94 5.33 8.76
CA LEU A 436 7.68 4.79 8.26
C LEU A 436 6.50 5.62 8.77
N PHE A 437 5.70 6.16 7.87
CA PHE A 437 4.52 6.98 8.18
C PHE A 437 3.23 6.35 7.65
N PRO A 438 2.10 6.47 8.37
CA PRO A 438 0.80 5.95 7.93
C PRO A 438 0.14 6.83 6.87
N GLU A 439 0.44 8.14 6.90
CA GLU A 439 -0.18 9.17 6.05
C GLU A 439 0.89 10.19 5.62
N LYS A 440 0.53 11.05 4.67
CA LYS A 440 1.38 12.13 4.16
C LYS A 440 1.86 13.05 5.29
N LEU A 441 3.11 13.50 5.24
CA LEU A 441 3.75 14.28 6.30
C LEU A 441 2.99 15.58 6.60
N GLU A 442 2.43 16.24 5.57
CA GLU A 442 1.67 17.48 5.69
C GLU A 442 0.36 17.29 6.46
N VAL A 443 -0.23 16.09 6.42
CA VAL A 443 -1.43 15.77 7.19
C VAL A 443 -1.06 15.60 8.67
N LEU A 444 0.03 14.88 8.95
CA LEU A 444 0.50 14.65 10.32
C LEU A 444 0.95 15.94 11.02
N ILE A 445 1.55 16.87 10.26
CA ILE A 445 1.90 18.21 10.76
C ILE A 445 0.63 19.00 11.11
N ARG A 446 -0.36 19.03 10.20
CA ARG A 446 -1.64 19.74 10.43
C ARG A 446 -2.40 19.21 11.65
N ARG A 447 -2.30 17.91 11.94
CA ARG A 447 -2.90 17.28 13.13
C ARG A 447 -2.10 17.50 14.42
N GLY A 448 -0.95 18.17 14.37
CA GLY A 448 -0.07 18.39 15.53
C GLY A 448 0.64 17.12 16.03
N GLN A 449 0.59 16.02 15.27
CA GLN A 449 1.21 14.75 15.64
C GLN A 449 2.69 14.70 15.24
N LEU A 450 3.06 15.40 14.16
CA LEU A 450 4.44 15.45 13.67
C LEU A 450 5.00 16.87 13.72
N ALA A 451 6.14 17.03 14.39
CA ALA A 451 6.87 18.29 14.44
C ALA A 451 7.46 18.61 13.05
N ALA A 452 7.21 19.83 12.57
CA ALA A 452 7.71 20.29 11.26
C ALA A 452 9.22 20.11 11.07
N PRO A 453 10.09 20.33 12.09
CA PRO A 453 11.53 20.07 11.95
C PRO A 453 11.89 18.61 11.68
N LEU A 454 11.14 17.64 12.23
CA LEU A 454 11.39 16.23 11.94
C LEU A 454 10.88 15.86 10.55
N ALA A 455 9.72 16.40 10.16
CA ALA A 455 9.18 16.19 8.83
C ALA A 455 10.13 16.71 7.73
N SER A 456 10.72 17.90 7.90
CA SER A 456 11.61 18.49 6.90
C SER A 456 12.87 17.65 6.61
N VAL A 457 13.36 16.91 7.61
CA VAL A 457 14.52 16.01 7.45
C VAL A 457 14.21 14.84 6.51
N PHE A 458 12.99 14.32 6.58
CA PHE A 458 12.56 13.15 5.80
C PHE A 458 11.76 13.52 4.54
N ALA A 459 11.38 14.77 4.37
CA ALA A 459 10.55 15.25 3.26
C ALA A 459 11.27 15.29 1.90
N GLY A 460 12.59 15.15 1.86
CA GLY A 460 13.38 15.25 0.62
C GLY A 460 13.01 14.19 -0.42
N TYR A 461 12.79 12.94 -0.01
CA TYR A 461 12.49 11.82 -0.90
C TYR A 461 11.48 10.84 -0.27
N PRO A 462 10.17 11.16 -0.32
CA PRO A 462 9.13 10.26 0.17
C PRO A 462 8.79 9.16 -0.84
N ILE A 463 8.87 7.90 -0.41
CA ILE A 463 8.37 6.73 -1.13
C ILE A 463 6.93 6.48 -0.71
N ASN A 464 5.99 6.53 -1.66
CA ASN A 464 4.59 6.24 -1.39
C ASN A 464 4.28 4.77 -1.69
N VAL A 465 3.72 4.07 -0.70
CA VAL A 465 3.29 2.67 -0.81
C VAL A 465 1.77 2.62 -0.85
N PRO A 466 1.17 2.30 -2.01
CA PRO A 466 -0.29 2.28 -2.16
C PRO A 466 -0.95 1.16 -1.32
N PRO A 467 -2.21 1.34 -0.90
CA PRO A 467 -2.97 0.27 -0.26
C PRO A 467 -3.16 -0.92 -1.21
N ILE A 468 -3.49 -2.10 -0.66
CA ILE A 468 -3.65 -3.32 -1.45
C ILE A 468 -4.91 -3.26 -2.34
N LYS A 469 -5.93 -2.48 -1.95
CA LYS A 469 -7.15 -2.27 -2.72
C LYS A 469 -6.91 -1.57 -4.07
N ASP A 470 -5.92 -0.68 -4.11
CA ASP A 470 -5.50 0.00 -5.34
C ASP A 470 -4.64 -0.95 -6.20
N ARG A 471 -4.23 -2.10 -5.64
CA ARG A 471 -3.41 -3.15 -6.27
C ARG A 471 -4.18 -4.47 -6.40
N LYS A 472 -5.34 -4.45 -7.05
CA LYS A 472 -6.20 -5.66 -7.19
C LYS A 472 -5.48 -6.88 -7.77
N GLN A 473 -4.55 -6.69 -8.71
CA GLN A 473 -3.75 -7.78 -9.29
C GLN A 473 -2.72 -8.38 -8.31
N ALA A 474 -2.39 -7.66 -7.23
CA ALA A 474 -1.50 -8.12 -6.18
C ALA A 474 -2.23 -8.92 -5.10
N VAL A 475 -3.55 -8.69 -4.93
CA VAL A 475 -4.38 -9.34 -3.89
C VAL A 475 -4.25 -10.86 -3.96
N LEU A 476 -4.52 -11.47 -5.11
CA LEU A 476 -4.45 -12.93 -5.25
C LEU A 476 -3.01 -13.46 -5.15
N ARG A 477 -2.03 -12.73 -5.69
CA ARG A 477 -0.61 -13.13 -5.60
C ARG A 477 -0.14 -13.17 -4.13
N TRP A 478 -0.53 -12.16 -3.36
CA TRP A 478 -0.28 -12.11 -1.93
C TRP A 478 -1.03 -13.22 -1.19
N ALA A 479 -2.31 -13.43 -1.51
CA ALA A 479 -3.11 -14.48 -0.88
C ALA A 479 -2.52 -15.87 -1.09
N HIS A 480 -2.15 -16.23 -2.32
CA HIS A 480 -1.52 -17.52 -2.65
C HIS A 480 -0.17 -17.70 -1.99
N LYS A 481 0.65 -16.64 -1.92
CA LYS A 481 1.95 -16.72 -1.23
C LYS A 481 1.78 -16.91 0.28
N ILE A 482 0.89 -16.15 0.90
CA ILE A 482 0.58 -16.28 2.32
C ILE A 482 0.08 -17.71 2.58
N LEU A 483 -0.86 -18.21 1.77
CA LEU A 483 -1.37 -19.57 1.91
C LEU A 483 -0.25 -20.62 1.83
N GLY A 484 0.67 -20.49 0.88
CA GLY A 484 1.83 -21.39 0.79
C GLY A 484 2.73 -21.33 2.03
N GLN A 485 2.96 -20.14 2.59
CA GLN A 485 3.74 -19.97 3.82
C GLN A 485 3.06 -20.58 5.05
N GLU A 486 1.75 -20.33 5.21
CA GLU A 486 0.95 -20.87 6.32
C GLU A 486 0.75 -22.40 6.20
N GLY A 487 0.73 -22.94 4.97
CA GLY A 487 0.71 -24.37 4.71
C GLY A 487 2.01 -25.05 5.12
N ILE A 488 3.17 -24.49 4.71
CA ILE A 488 4.50 -25.02 5.06
C ILE A 488 4.73 -24.96 6.57
N SER A 489 4.40 -23.84 7.23
CA SER A 489 4.63 -23.67 8.68
C SER A 489 3.81 -24.64 9.55
N ARG A 490 2.72 -25.18 9.00
CA ARG A 490 1.78 -26.08 9.69
C ARG A 490 1.78 -27.50 9.16
N ASP A 491 2.68 -27.85 8.25
CA ASP A 491 2.76 -29.16 7.59
C ASP A 491 1.42 -29.59 6.95
N ARG A 492 0.75 -28.63 6.29
CA ARG A 492 -0.53 -28.83 5.60
C ARG A 492 -0.40 -28.59 4.09
N ASP A 493 -0.89 -29.54 3.31
CA ASP A 493 -0.93 -29.46 1.84
C ASP A 493 -2.18 -28.70 1.36
N MET A 494 -2.15 -27.38 1.48
CA MET A 494 -3.21 -26.50 0.98
C MET A 494 -3.14 -26.38 -0.55
N LYS A 495 -4.22 -26.76 -1.26
CA LYS A 495 -4.29 -26.73 -2.73
C LYS A 495 -4.56 -25.34 -3.31
N GLY A 496 -5.21 -24.46 -2.55
CA GLY A 496 -5.51 -23.10 -3.01
C GLY A 496 -6.84 -22.55 -2.50
N PHE A 497 -7.35 -21.55 -3.20
CA PHE A 497 -8.65 -20.92 -2.97
C PHE A 497 -9.64 -21.39 -4.03
N THR A 498 -10.92 -21.51 -3.68
CA THR A 498 -11.96 -21.72 -4.70
C THR A 498 -12.15 -20.47 -5.57
N PRO A 499 -12.67 -20.58 -6.81
CA PRO A 499 -12.92 -19.40 -7.66
C PRO A 499 -13.79 -18.33 -6.99
N ASP A 500 -14.79 -18.76 -6.21
CA ASP A 500 -15.65 -17.84 -5.46
C ASP A 500 -14.89 -17.13 -4.33
N ALA A 501 -13.92 -17.81 -3.68
CA ALA A 501 -13.06 -17.23 -2.66
C ALA A 501 -12.11 -16.19 -3.27
N GLU A 502 -11.53 -16.48 -4.44
CA GLU A 502 -10.70 -15.51 -5.18
C GLU A 502 -11.51 -14.27 -5.59
N GLN A 503 -12.74 -14.47 -6.09
CA GLN A 503 -13.63 -13.38 -6.44
C GLN A 503 -14.00 -12.53 -5.21
N ALA A 504 -14.32 -13.17 -4.07
CA ALA A 504 -14.61 -12.48 -2.82
C ALA A 504 -13.41 -11.65 -2.33
N MET A 505 -12.19 -12.21 -2.41
CA MET A 505 -10.96 -11.50 -2.05
C MET A 505 -10.69 -10.29 -2.97
N LEU A 506 -11.00 -10.37 -4.26
CA LEU A 506 -10.84 -9.25 -5.21
C LEU A 506 -11.86 -8.13 -5.02
N LEU A 507 -13.06 -8.45 -4.50
CA LEU A 507 -14.14 -7.49 -4.25
C LEU A 507 -14.02 -6.82 -2.89
N TYR A 508 -13.33 -7.42 -1.93
CA TYR A 508 -13.16 -6.89 -0.60
C TYR A 508 -12.06 -5.80 -0.54
N ASP A 509 -12.31 -4.75 0.24
CA ASP A 509 -11.48 -3.53 0.27
C ASP A 509 -10.19 -3.65 1.09
N TRP A 510 -10.02 -4.75 1.86
CA TRP A 510 -8.83 -4.99 2.70
C TRP A 510 -8.38 -3.75 3.51
N PRO A 511 -9.22 -3.22 4.42
CA PRO A 511 -8.89 -2.03 5.23
C PRO A 511 -7.57 -2.14 6.02
N GLY A 512 -7.16 -3.35 6.41
CA GLY A 512 -5.88 -3.63 7.06
C GLY A 512 -4.79 -4.17 6.11
N ASN A 513 -5.03 -4.09 4.80
CA ASN A 513 -4.10 -4.42 3.72
C ASN A 513 -3.55 -5.86 3.83
N ILE A 514 -2.26 -6.05 3.52
CA ILE A 514 -1.60 -7.36 3.50
C ILE A 514 -1.59 -7.99 4.90
N SER A 515 -1.55 -7.17 5.96
CA SER A 515 -1.61 -7.65 7.34
C SER A 515 -2.96 -8.28 7.68
N GLU A 516 -4.07 -7.67 7.27
CA GLU A 516 -5.41 -8.28 7.40
C GLU A 516 -5.52 -9.56 6.58
N MET A 517 -5.04 -9.54 5.33
CA MET A 517 -5.05 -10.71 4.45
C MET A 517 -4.30 -11.89 5.06
N ARG A 518 -3.13 -11.65 5.65
CA ARG A 518 -2.38 -12.68 6.36
C ARG A 518 -3.19 -13.26 7.51
N GLN A 519 -3.82 -12.41 8.32
CA GLN A 519 -4.63 -12.87 9.44
C GLN A 519 -5.85 -13.69 8.99
N VAL A 520 -6.59 -13.20 7.98
CA VAL A 520 -7.77 -13.90 7.46
C VAL A 520 -7.40 -15.27 6.91
N ILE A 521 -6.30 -15.38 6.17
CA ILE A 521 -5.83 -16.66 5.63
C ILE A 521 -5.30 -17.56 6.76
N HIS A 522 -4.56 -17.01 7.73
CA HIS A 522 -4.08 -17.74 8.89
C HIS A 522 -5.22 -18.37 9.69
N ASP A 523 -6.25 -17.59 10.01
CA ASP A 523 -7.45 -18.04 10.72
C ASP A 523 -8.21 -19.11 9.91
N ALA A 524 -8.33 -18.92 8.60
CA ALA A 524 -9.01 -19.85 7.72
C ALA A 524 -8.28 -21.20 7.65
N VAL A 525 -6.95 -21.18 7.54
CA VAL A 525 -6.10 -22.38 7.58
C VAL A 525 -6.14 -23.04 8.95
N GLU A 526 -6.34 -22.30 10.05
CA GLU A 526 -6.45 -22.88 11.39
C GLU A 526 -7.78 -23.61 11.60
N LYS A 527 -8.88 -23.07 11.07
CA LYS A 527 -10.24 -23.55 11.35
C LYS A 527 -10.75 -24.61 10.38
N THR A 528 -10.16 -24.72 9.19
CA THR A 528 -10.66 -25.61 8.14
C THR A 528 -9.93 -26.95 8.13
N ASP A 529 -10.63 -28.05 7.92
CA ASP A 529 -10.01 -29.36 7.66
C ASP A 529 -9.87 -29.66 6.16
N LYS A 530 -10.19 -28.69 5.29
CA LYS A 530 -10.23 -28.85 3.83
C LYS A 530 -8.93 -28.41 3.15
N ASP A 531 -8.66 -29.01 1.98
CA ASP A 531 -7.52 -28.63 1.13
C ASP A 531 -7.74 -27.31 0.36
N TRP A 532 -8.99 -26.87 0.21
CA TRP A 532 -9.39 -25.67 -0.53
C TRP A 532 -10.12 -24.68 0.38
N LEU A 533 -9.70 -23.42 0.38
CA LEU A 533 -10.34 -22.35 1.14
C LEU A 533 -11.54 -21.77 0.38
N THR A 534 -12.69 -21.68 1.06
CA THR A 534 -13.93 -21.11 0.51
C THR A 534 -14.18 -19.69 1.06
N PRO A 535 -15.11 -18.90 0.45
CA PRO A 535 -15.46 -17.57 0.98
C PRO A 535 -15.94 -17.60 2.44
N VAL A 536 -16.58 -18.70 2.85
CA VAL A 536 -17.09 -18.90 4.22
C VAL A 536 -15.93 -19.10 5.19
N ASP A 537 -14.92 -19.90 4.80
CA ASP A 537 -13.74 -20.13 5.63
C ASP A 537 -12.94 -18.83 5.83
N LEU A 538 -12.89 -17.96 4.81
CA LEU A 538 -12.29 -16.63 4.86
C LEU A 538 -13.17 -15.58 5.58
N GLY A 539 -14.45 -15.87 5.81
CA GLY A 539 -15.41 -14.89 6.34
C GLY A 539 -15.68 -13.71 5.40
N LEU A 540 -15.51 -13.89 4.09
CA LEU A 540 -15.68 -12.87 3.03
C LEU A 540 -16.98 -13.07 2.23
N PHE A 541 -18.00 -13.67 2.84
CA PHE A 541 -19.25 -14.00 2.15
C PHE A 541 -19.97 -12.74 1.65
N THR A 542 -20.40 -12.74 0.39
CA THR A 542 -21.24 -11.70 -0.22
C THR A 542 -22.64 -12.28 -0.42
N GLY A 543 -23.52 -12.06 0.55
CA GLY A 543 -24.94 -12.41 0.44
C GLY A 543 -25.76 -11.27 -0.17
N ILE A 544 -27.06 -11.49 -0.35
CA ILE A 544 -28.04 -10.42 -0.52
C ILE A 544 -28.82 -10.38 0.80
N ASN A 545 -28.88 -9.23 1.47
CA ASN A 545 -29.74 -9.08 2.65
C ASN A 545 -31.22 -9.28 2.24
N PRO A 546 -32.13 -9.64 3.17
CA PRO A 546 -33.56 -9.74 2.88
C PRO A 546 -34.16 -8.50 2.18
N ASP A 547 -33.49 -7.36 2.33
CA ASP A 547 -33.84 -6.06 1.75
C ASP A 547 -33.29 -5.82 0.32
N GLY A 548 -32.66 -6.82 -0.31
CA GLY A 548 -32.15 -6.71 -1.69
C GLY A 548 -30.80 -5.98 -1.83
N VAL A 549 -30.19 -5.53 -0.73
CA VAL A 549 -28.87 -4.87 -0.71
C VAL A 549 -27.76 -5.94 -0.68
N PRO A 550 -26.67 -5.80 -1.46
CA PRO A 550 -25.50 -6.66 -1.33
C PRO A 550 -24.96 -6.60 0.11
N TYR A 551 -24.90 -7.75 0.78
CA TYR A 551 -24.22 -7.90 2.06
C TYR A 551 -22.73 -7.70 1.81
N GLN A 552 -22.21 -6.56 2.26
CA GLN A 552 -20.78 -6.38 2.42
C GLN A 552 -20.41 -6.98 3.77
N PRO A 553 -19.47 -7.95 3.83
CA PRO A 553 -18.96 -8.42 5.11
C PRO A 553 -18.45 -7.20 5.87
N GLU A 554 -18.92 -7.04 7.12
CA GLU A 554 -18.43 -5.94 7.96
C GLU A 554 -16.91 -6.02 7.94
N PRO A 555 -16.21 -4.91 7.61
CA PRO A 555 -14.77 -4.92 7.60
C PRO A 555 -14.32 -5.50 8.94
N LYS A 556 -13.42 -6.47 8.90
CA LYS A 556 -12.67 -6.89 10.10
C LYS A 556 -11.40 -6.06 10.09
N PRO A 557 -11.40 -4.84 10.66
CA PRO A 557 -10.19 -4.07 10.82
C PRO A 557 -9.05 -5.00 11.27
N PHE A 558 -7.83 -4.88 10.77
CA PHE A 558 -6.72 -5.78 11.17
C PHE A 558 -6.51 -5.90 12.71
N LEU A 559 -6.91 -4.91 13.51
CA LEU A 559 -6.97 -5.00 14.97
C LEU A 559 -8.33 -5.52 15.47
N ALA A 560 -9.17 -6.22 14.71
CA ALA A 560 -10.42 -6.81 15.20
C ALA A 560 -10.16 -8.22 15.78
N THR A 561 -9.16 -8.93 15.23
CA THR A 561 -8.60 -10.15 15.83
C THR A 561 -7.52 -9.84 16.87
N ALA A 562 -6.93 -8.64 16.81
CA ALA A 562 -6.27 -8.01 17.96
C ALA A 562 -7.22 -7.04 18.71
N THR A 563 -8.54 -7.28 18.73
CA THR A 563 -9.47 -6.65 19.71
C THR A 563 -10.10 -7.66 20.66
N ALA A 564 -9.66 -8.92 20.64
CA ALA A 564 -9.66 -9.63 21.92
C ALA A 564 -8.67 -8.93 22.88
N GLU A 565 -7.61 -8.29 22.34
CA GLU A 565 -6.61 -7.52 23.08
C GLU A 565 -6.12 -6.33 22.22
N ASP A 566 -6.65 -5.12 22.48
CA ASP A 566 -6.11 -3.80 22.06
C ASP A 566 -6.55 -3.12 20.74
N ARG A 567 -7.84 -2.74 20.63
CA ARG A 567 -8.22 -1.53 19.85
C ARG A 567 -9.41 -0.78 20.49
N GLU A 568 -9.14 -0.11 21.60
CA GLU A 568 -9.86 1.11 21.97
C GLU A 568 -9.06 2.33 21.49
N ASP A 569 -9.43 2.85 20.32
CA ASP A 569 -9.31 4.28 20.04
C ASP A 569 -10.27 4.68 18.91
N ALA A 570 -11.52 4.27 19.07
CA ALA A 570 -12.59 5.26 19.02
C ALA A 570 -12.80 5.66 20.48
N THR A 571 -12.34 6.86 20.85
CA THR A 571 -12.31 7.39 22.24
C THR A 571 -11.49 6.55 23.22
N TYR A 572 -10.25 6.97 23.50
CA TYR A 572 -9.47 6.53 24.67
C TYR A 572 -10.35 6.57 25.93
N VAL A 573 -10.73 5.39 26.44
CA VAL A 573 -11.33 5.22 27.76
C VAL A 573 -10.20 4.74 28.67
N PRO A 574 -9.67 5.57 29.58
CA PRO A 574 -8.60 5.13 30.47
C PRO A 574 -9.07 3.93 31.28
N SER A 575 -8.24 2.89 31.37
CA SER A 575 -8.54 1.73 32.22
C SER A 575 -8.80 2.19 33.67
N ALA A 576 -9.57 1.45 34.46
CA ALA A 576 -9.85 1.84 35.85
C ALA A 576 -8.56 2.07 36.67
N SER A 577 -7.48 1.35 36.36
CA SER A 577 -6.15 1.56 36.96
C SER A 577 -5.49 2.87 36.50
N GLU A 578 -5.54 3.18 35.21
CA GLU A 578 -5.00 4.43 34.65
C GLU A 578 -5.79 5.65 35.14
N ALA A 579 -7.12 5.57 35.10
CA ALA A 579 -8.00 6.60 35.63
C ALA A 579 -7.77 6.83 37.13
N LEU A 580 -7.61 5.75 37.91
CA LEU A 580 -7.27 5.85 39.33
C LEU A 580 -5.90 6.52 39.54
N ASN A 581 -4.88 6.12 38.78
CA ASN A 581 -3.55 6.72 38.89
C ASN A 581 -3.56 8.22 38.58
N VAL A 582 -4.31 8.66 37.56
CA VAL A 582 -4.51 10.08 37.25
C VAL A 582 -5.25 10.78 38.38
N ALA A 583 -6.34 10.19 38.90
CA ALA A 583 -7.11 10.78 40.00
C ALA A 583 -6.28 10.92 41.30
N LEU A 584 -5.36 9.99 41.57
CA LEU A 584 -4.41 10.11 42.69
C LEU A 584 -3.44 11.27 42.48
N GLY A 585 -2.93 11.43 41.25
CA GLY A 585 -2.10 12.57 40.88
C GLY A 585 -2.82 13.90 41.03
N GLU A 586 -4.08 14.00 40.60
CA GLU A 586 -4.94 15.19 40.77
C GLU A 586 -5.23 15.49 42.25
N ALA A 587 -5.47 14.46 43.06
CA ALA A 587 -5.72 14.61 44.49
C ALA A 587 -4.47 15.13 45.23
N VAL A 588 -3.28 14.62 44.90
CA VAL A 588 -2.00 15.13 45.41
C VAL A 588 -1.80 16.58 44.96
N HIS A 589 -1.99 16.87 43.67
CA HIS A 589 -1.85 18.22 43.14
C HIS A 589 -2.77 19.22 43.85
N SER A 590 -4.02 18.84 44.07
CA SER A 590 -5.03 19.67 44.75
C SER A 590 -4.68 19.91 46.22
N LEU A 591 -4.15 18.90 46.92
CA LEU A 591 -3.66 19.09 48.29
C LEU A 591 -2.51 20.09 48.35
N LEU A 592 -1.56 19.98 47.43
CA LEU A 592 -0.41 20.89 47.34
C LEU A 592 -0.84 22.32 47.00
N ALA A 593 -1.76 22.47 46.04
CA ALA A 593 -2.27 23.77 45.62
C ALA A 593 -3.05 24.50 46.72
N LEU A 594 -3.72 23.75 47.60
CA LEU A 594 -4.51 24.28 48.72
C LEU A 594 -3.69 24.40 50.02
N ASP A 595 -2.40 24.03 50.02
CA ASP A 595 -1.54 23.93 51.21
C ASP A 595 -2.19 23.10 52.35
N MET A 596 -2.88 22.03 51.96
CA MET A 596 -3.58 21.13 52.88
C MET A 596 -2.85 19.79 53.00
N THR A 597 -2.95 19.16 54.18
CA THR A 597 -2.45 17.80 54.38
C THR A 597 -3.59 16.87 54.78
N LYS A 598 -3.83 15.84 53.98
CA LYS A 598 -4.77 14.73 54.27
C LYS A 598 -4.06 13.39 54.11
N PRO A 599 -4.40 12.36 54.91
CA PRO A 599 -3.73 11.06 54.89
C PRO A 599 -4.24 10.19 53.74
N LEU A 600 -4.02 10.63 52.49
CA LEU A 600 -4.47 9.94 51.28
C LEU A 600 -4.00 8.49 51.22
N GLY A 601 -2.77 8.20 51.67
CA GLY A 601 -2.27 6.82 51.69
C GLY A 601 -3.07 5.90 52.63
N THR A 602 -3.48 6.41 53.80
CA THR A 602 -4.35 5.65 54.71
C THR A 602 -5.75 5.48 54.12
N TRP A 603 -6.30 6.52 53.49
CA TRP A 603 -7.61 6.42 52.84
C TRP A 603 -7.62 5.44 51.67
N LEU A 604 -6.51 5.36 50.93
CA LEU A 604 -6.29 4.42 49.83
C LEU A 604 -6.27 2.98 50.33
N GLU A 605 -5.51 2.70 51.39
CA GLU A 605 -5.47 1.38 52.03
C GLU A 605 -6.84 0.99 52.60
N ASP A 606 -7.51 1.90 53.29
CA ASP A 606 -8.83 1.67 53.87
C ASP A 606 -9.88 1.34 52.80
N GLU A 607 -9.86 2.06 51.68
CA GLU A 607 -10.81 1.82 50.59
C GLU A 607 -10.54 0.52 49.86
N LEU A 608 -9.26 0.18 49.67
CA LEU A 608 -8.86 -1.07 49.03
C LEU A 608 -9.35 -2.29 49.82
N VAL A 609 -9.28 -2.22 51.16
CA VAL A 609 -9.80 -3.28 52.03
C VAL A 609 -11.31 -3.42 51.90
N LEU A 610 -12.06 -2.31 51.90
CA LEU A 610 -13.52 -2.33 51.77
C LEU A 610 -13.97 -2.83 50.38
N ALA A 611 -13.33 -2.35 49.32
CA ALA A 611 -13.63 -2.77 47.95
C ALA A 611 -13.38 -4.26 47.74
N ALA A 612 -12.31 -4.81 48.33
CA ALA A 612 -12.00 -6.23 48.27
C ALA A 612 -13.02 -7.06 49.07
N LEU A 613 -13.44 -6.59 50.25
CA LEU A 613 -14.51 -7.23 51.02
C LEU A 613 -15.83 -7.26 50.24
N ASP A 614 -16.20 -6.15 49.59
CA ASP A 614 -17.42 -6.06 48.77
C ASP A 614 -17.36 -7.05 47.60
N ARG A 615 -16.20 -7.15 46.92
CA ARG A 615 -15.97 -8.09 45.82
C ARG A 615 -16.20 -9.54 46.23
N TYR A 616 -15.66 -9.94 47.37
CA TYR A 616 -15.77 -11.31 47.89
C TYR A 616 -16.93 -11.49 48.88
N ARG A 617 -17.92 -10.59 48.86
CA ARG A 617 -19.16 -10.66 49.67
C ARG A 617 -18.89 -10.88 51.17
N GLY A 618 -17.82 -10.28 51.69
CA GLY A 618 -17.39 -10.39 53.08
C GLY A 618 -16.55 -11.62 53.43
N ASP A 619 -16.16 -12.46 52.46
CA ASP A 619 -15.27 -13.59 52.71
C ASP A 619 -13.84 -13.10 53.03
N LEU A 620 -13.48 -13.17 54.32
CA LEU A 620 -12.19 -12.72 54.83
C LEU A 620 -10.99 -13.52 54.28
N ARG A 621 -11.20 -14.79 53.90
CA ARG A 621 -10.13 -15.64 53.37
C ARG A 621 -9.77 -15.21 51.96
N GLN A 622 -10.77 -15.13 51.08
CA GLN A 622 -10.58 -14.70 49.69
C GLN A 622 -10.10 -13.24 49.62
N THR A 623 -10.61 -12.37 50.50
CA THR A 623 -10.12 -10.99 50.62
C THR A 623 -8.65 -10.95 51.06
N GLY A 624 -8.26 -11.80 52.01
CA GLY A 624 -6.86 -11.91 52.46
C GLY A 624 -5.93 -12.42 51.35
N GLU A 625 -6.40 -13.41 50.59
CA GLU A 625 -5.70 -13.93 49.40
C GLU A 625 -5.52 -12.83 48.36
N PHE A 626 -6.55 -12.04 48.03
CA PHE A 626 -6.45 -10.92 47.09
C PHE A 626 -5.47 -9.82 47.55
N LEU A 627 -5.53 -9.43 48.81
CA LEU A 627 -4.69 -8.36 49.36
C LEU A 627 -3.27 -8.80 49.74
N HIS A 628 -2.98 -10.10 49.65
CA HIS A 628 -1.73 -10.73 50.10
C HIS A 628 -1.48 -10.51 51.60
N THR A 629 -2.54 -10.62 52.41
CA THR A 629 -2.50 -10.44 53.87
C THR A 629 -3.27 -11.53 54.60
N LYS A 630 -3.04 -11.67 55.91
CA LYS A 630 -3.77 -12.65 56.73
C LYS A 630 -5.17 -12.13 57.08
N PRO A 631 -6.23 -12.96 57.06
CA PRO A 631 -7.60 -12.55 57.41
C PRO A 631 -7.71 -11.82 58.76
N ARG A 632 -6.94 -12.26 59.77
CA ARG A 632 -6.87 -11.61 61.09
C ARG A 632 -6.45 -10.13 61.05
N ASN A 633 -5.66 -9.74 60.05
CA ASN A 633 -5.23 -8.35 59.89
C ASN A 633 -6.40 -7.49 59.41
N ILE A 634 -7.19 -8.00 58.45
CA ILE A 634 -8.38 -7.33 57.93
C ILE A 634 -9.38 -7.09 59.06
N SER A 635 -9.68 -8.12 59.88
CA SER A 635 -10.57 -7.98 61.04
C SER A 635 -10.07 -6.93 62.04
N ARG A 636 -8.76 -6.79 62.21
CA ARG A 636 -8.15 -5.78 63.09
C ARG A 636 -8.22 -4.36 62.49
N TRP A 637 -8.22 -4.23 61.17
CA TRP A 637 -8.27 -2.94 60.47
C TRP A 637 -9.70 -2.38 60.41
N LEU A 638 -10.73 -3.23 60.28
CA LEU A 638 -12.13 -2.80 60.09
C LEU A 638 -12.64 -1.76 61.11
N PRO A 639 -12.45 -1.91 62.44
CA PRO A 639 -12.89 -0.89 63.39
C PRO A 639 -12.21 0.47 63.18
N LYS A 640 -10.95 0.45 62.75
CA LYS A 640 -10.18 1.66 62.46
C LYS A 640 -10.62 2.30 61.14
N ILE A 641 -10.97 1.49 60.15
CA ILE A 641 -11.51 1.96 58.86
C ILE A 641 -12.84 2.67 59.11
N ALA A 642 -13.76 2.04 59.85
CA ALA A 642 -15.06 2.61 60.18
C ALA A 642 -14.95 3.96 60.92
N ALA A 643 -13.99 4.10 61.85
CA ALA A 643 -13.75 5.37 62.55
C ALA A 643 -13.28 6.53 61.66
N ARG A 644 -12.75 6.24 60.46
CA ARG A 644 -12.30 7.24 59.48
C ARG A 644 -13.29 7.47 58.34
N GLU A 645 -14.43 6.78 58.33
CA GLU A 645 -15.41 6.85 57.25
C GLU A 645 -15.89 8.28 57.01
N ASP A 646 -16.30 8.99 58.07
CA ASP A 646 -16.85 10.35 57.95
C ASP A 646 -15.82 11.33 57.38
N GLU A 647 -14.55 11.22 57.78
CA GLU A 647 -13.48 12.10 57.27
C GLU A 647 -13.17 11.80 55.80
N ARG A 648 -13.16 10.51 55.43
CA ARG A 648 -12.82 10.04 54.09
C ARG A 648 -13.96 10.30 53.10
N SER A 649 -15.19 9.92 53.46
CA SER A 649 -16.39 10.11 52.62
C SER A 649 -16.83 11.57 52.56
N GLY A 650 -16.54 12.40 53.56
CA GLY A 650 -16.81 13.84 53.53
C GLY A 650 -15.85 14.65 52.65
N SER A 651 -14.73 14.07 52.21
CA SER A 651 -13.70 14.77 51.45
C SER A 651 -13.99 14.78 49.95
N ALA A 652 -14.24 15.97 49.38
CA ALA A 652 -14.41 16.13 47.93
C ALA A 652 -13.20 15.66 47.12
N LEU A 653 -11.98 15.79 47.68
CA LEU A 653 -10.73 15.33 47.08
C LEU A 653 -10.69 13.80 46.92
N TRP A 654 -11.48 13.06 47.69
CA TRP A 654 -11.45 11.60 47.75
C TRP A 654 -12.57 10.92 46.96
N GLN A 655 -13.62 11.65 46.56
CA GLN A 655 -14.77 11.08 45.85
C GLN A 655 -14.39 10.38 44.53
N LYS A 656 -13.54 11.01 43.73
CA LYS A 656 -13.10 10.47 42.44
C LYS A 656 -12.13 9.28 42.61
N PRO A 657 -11.06 9.36 43.43
CA PRO A 657 -10.21 8.20 43.73
C PRO A 657 -10.96 7.01 44.32
N HIS A 658 -11.89 7.25 45.28
CA HIS A 658 -12.70 6.21 45.91
C HIS A 658 -13.50 5.39 44.89
N ARG A 659 -14.23 6.07 44.00
CA ARG A 659 -15.05 5.42 42.97
C ARG A 659 -14.19 4.57 42.02
N LEU A 660 -13.12 5.16 41.49
CA LEU A 660 -12.24 4.50 40.52
C LEU A 660 -11.50 3.32 41.13
N LEU A 661 -11.16 3.38 42.43
CA LEU A 661 -10.56 2.27 43.15
C LEU A 661 -11.52 1.09 43.30
N ARG A 662 -12.80 1.34 43.59
CA ARG A 662 -13.82 0.28 43.65
C ARG A 662 -14.05 -0.37 42.29
N GLU A 663 -14.03 0.42 41.23
CA GLU A 663 -14.11 -0.06 39.84
C GLU A 663 -12.87 -0.93 39.52
N TRP A 664 -11.66 -0.43 39.81
CA TRP A 664 -10.41 -1.17 39.62
C TRP A 664 -10.38 -2.50 40.38
N VAL A 665 -10.78 -2.51 41.67
CA VAL A 665 -10.79 -3.75 42.47
C VAL A 665 -11.80 -4.76 41.93
N ARG A 666 -12.93 -4.31 41.37
CA ARG A 666 -13.93 -5.20 40.77
C ARG A 666 -13.39 -5.91 39.53
N GLU A 667 -12.61 -5.21 38.72
CA GLU A 667 -12.11 -5.66 37.43
C GLU A 667 -10.75 -6.37 37.52
N SER A 668 -9.96 -6.10 38.56
CA SER A 668 -8.59 -6.62 38.69
C SER A 668 -8.56 -8.15 38.81
N PRO A 669 -7.68 -8.89 38.13
CA PRO A 669 -7.43 -10.30 38.44
C PRO A 669 -6.68 -10.44 39.78
N GLN A 670 -6.44 -11.68 40.22
CA GLN A 670 -5.51 -11.93 41.33
C GLN A 670 -4.10 -11.50 40.89
N LEU A 671 -3.53 -10.53 41.59
CA LEU A 671 -2.22 -9.97 41.24
C LEU A 671 -1.08 -10.78 41.85
N GLU A 672 0.10 -10.78 41.22
CA GLU A 672 1.32 -11.40 41.79
C GLU A 672 1.94 -10.53 42.90
N VAL A 673 1.73 -9.22 42.83
CA VAL A 673 2.18 -8.23 43.81
C VAL A 673 0.98 -7.80 44.66
N SER A 674 1.22 -7.55 45.95
CA SER A 674 0.15 -7.08 46.84
C SER A 674 -0.48 -5.78 46.30
N PRO A 675 -1.80 -5.74 46.11
CA PRO A 675 -2.52 -4.51 45.74
C PRO A 675 -2.23 -3.33 46.68
N LEU A 676 -1.98 -3.61 47.97
CA LEU A 676 -1.64 -2.60 48.98
C LEU A 676 -0.28 -1.95 48.68
N THR A 677 0.71 -2.75 48.29
CA THR A 677 2.04 -2.24 47.94
C THR A 677 1.99 -1.46 46.63
N LEU A 678 1.32 -2.02 45.62
CA LEU A 678 1.23 -1.41 44.29
C LEU A 678 0.62 0.00 44.34
N LEU A 679 -0.52 0.16 45.02
CA LEU A 679 -1.19 1.46 45.13
C LEU A 679 -0.41 2.44 46.03
N ALA A 680 0.25 1.95 47.08
CA ALA A 680 1.10 2.78 47.92
C ALA A 680 2.31 3.33 47.15
N ASP A 681 2.91 2.54 46.25
CA ASP A 681 4.04 2.95 45.43
C ASP A 681 3.62 3.96 44.35
N GLN A 682 2.45 3.77 43.72
CA GLN A 682 1.88 4.73 42.78
C GLN A 682 1.63 6.10 43.42
N LEU A 683 0.97 6.13 44.59
CA LEU A 683 0.74 7.37 45.31
C LEU A 683 2.06 8.02 45.75
N MET A 684 3.05 7.22 46.17
CA MET A 684 4.36 7.72 46.55
C MET A 684 5.11 8.37 45.40
N ALA A 685 5.00 7.82 44.18
CA ALA A 685 5.57 8.44 42.98
C ALA A 685 5.00 9.84 42.77
N HIS A 686 3.67 10.01 42.80
CA HIS A 686 3.03 11.33 42.68
C HIS A 686 3.45 12.31 43.79
N VAL A 687 3.52 11.84 45.04
CA VAL A 687 3.94 12.68 46.18
C VAL A 687 5.41 13.12 46.03
N ASN A 688 6.29 12.27 45.49
CA ASN A 688 7.68 12.61 45.27
C ASN A 688 7.89 13.55 44.07
N GLU A 689 7.21 13.29 42.96
CA GLU A 689 7.29 14.09 41.74
C GLU A 689 6.72 15.50 41.94
N GLN A 690 5.55 15.60 42.57
CA GLN A 690 4.84 16.88 42.73
C GLN A 690 5.27 17.62 44.01
N GLY A 691 5.72 16.89 45.03
CA GLY A 691 6.06 17.42 46.35
C GLY A 691 7.45 18.03 46.46
N GLY A 692 8.11 18.42 45.37
CA GLY A 692 9.51 18.88 45.32
C GLY A 692 9.88 19.93 46.39
N ALA A 693 8.96 20.83 46.73
CA ALA A 693 9.15 21.86 47.77
C ALA A 693 8.77 21.43 49.20
N LEU A 694 8.08 20.29 49.38
CA LEU A 694 7.66 19.77 50.68
C LEU A 694 8.79 19.00 51.39
N GLY A 695 8.95 19.27 52.68
CA GLY A 695 9.80 18.45 53.55
C GLY A 695 9.27 17.01 53.73
N SER A 696 10.16 16.09 54.06
CA SER A 696 9.86 14.66 54.24
C SER A 696 8.77 14.37 55.27
N ALA A 697 8.60 15.22 56.30
CA ALA A 697 7.53 15.11 57.28
C ALA A 697 6.13 15.48 56.74
N ALA A 698 6.05 16.36 55.73
CA ALA A 698 4.78 16.69 55.07
C ALA A 698 4.38 15.59 54.07
N ARG A 699 5.35 15.08 53.30
CA ARG A 699 5.14 13.94 52.39
C ARG A 699 4.71 12.67 53.14
N ALA A 700 5.31 12.39 54.29
CA ALA A 700 4.90 11.28 55.16
C ALA A 700 3.46 11.42 55.67
N ARG A 701 3.02 12.65 56.00
CA ARG A 701 1.63 12.94 56.39
C ARG A 701 0.64 12.68 55.25
N ILE A 702 0.98 13.01 54.01
CA ILE A 702 0.13 12.72 52.84
C ILE A 702 0.02 11.20 52.62
N MET A 703 1.13 10.47 52.77
CA MET A 703 1.13 9.01 52.71
C MET A 703 0.45 8.33 53.92
N GLY A 704 0.10 9.08 54.98
CA GLY A 704 -0.51 8.53 56.18
C GLY A 704 0.42 7.61 56.99
N VAL A 705 1.75 7.78 56.85
CA VAL A 705 2.76 6.96 57.52
C VAL A 705 3.72 7.81 58.36
N SER A 706 4.50 7.16 59.24
CA SER A 706 5.55 7.87 59.99
C SER A 706 6.70 8.32 59.07
N THR A 707 7.36 9.43 59.39
CA THR A 707 8.52 9.93 58.63
C THR A 707 9.62 8.87 58.46
N PRO A 708 10.00 8.08 59.49
CA PRO A 708 10.95 6.98 59.30
C PRO A 708 10.47 5.90 58.33
N THR A 709 9.17 5.56 58.34
CA THR A 709 8.57 4.59 57.40
C THR A 709 8.61 5.12 55.97
N TYR A 710 8.30 6.40 55.77
CA TYR A 710 8.36 7.06 54.47
C TYR A 710 9.77 7.03 53.88
N LEU A 711 10.78 7.45 54.65
CA LEU A 711 12.17 7.45 54.23
C LEU A 711 12.74 6.05 54.00
N LYS A 712 12.20 5.03 54.69
CA LYS A 712 12.55 3.64 54.42
C LYS A 712 12.02 3.21 53.06
N ARG A 713 10.75 3.49 52.75
CA ARG A 713 10.14 3.16 51.45
C ARG A 713 10.79 3.90 50.27
N CYS A 714 11.21 5.15 50.44
CA CYS A 714 11.95 5.90 49.41
C CYS A 714 13.29 5.21 49.06
N ARG A 715 14.00 4.68 50.07
CA ARG A 715 15.25 3.93 49.88
C ARG A 715 15.03 2.59 49.18
N GLU A 716 13.92 1.91 49.47
CA GLU A 716 13.58 0.62 48.86
C GLU A 716 13.13 0.76 47.39
N THR A 717 12.55 1.92 47.02
CA THR A 717 12.03 2.21 45.67
C THR A 717 13.04 2.91 44.74
N GLY A 718 14.24 3.24 45.22
CA GLY A 718 15.31 3.86 44.41
C GLY A 718 15.10 5.35 44.09
N ASN A 719 14.11 6.00 44.68
CA ASN A 719 13.83 7.43 44.54
C ASN A 719 14.56 8.20 45.64
N ASN A 720 15.80 8.61 45.37
CA ASN A 720 16.59 9.46 46.26
C ASN A 720 16.83 10.83 45.65
#